data_AF-A0A2E3HB00-F1
#
_entry.id   AF-A0A2E3HB00-F1
#
_cell.length_a   1.000
_cell.length_b   1.000
_cell.length_c   1.000
_cell.angle_alpha   90.00
_cell.angle_beta   90.00
_cell.angle_gamma   90.00
#
_symmetry.space_group_name_H-M   'P 1'
#
loop_
_entity.id
_entity.type
_entity.pdbx_description
1 polymer ?
#
loop_
_entity_poly.entity_id
_entity_poly.type
_entity_poly.pdbx_seq_one_letter_code
_entity_poly.pdbx_strand_id
1 'polypeptide(L)'
;MKLIFLPAPVMLLLVLLTLQVMGQGFTDGHVSFYGQVRQTGGAGTNLLQSGNLSITFASKSNEANRVTLETPLRPIGLGITKPYSYRLKVPLAYLPASRRLDDYLAVGRSTTNFEIEGITIDGQPATLPDGSTEFYPLSFTNRGDSYRLDLVIAGDSTDRDEDGLPDWWERLNSLDPDLADGDADSDGDGWSNRAEFLRGTDPQESNRDPELATAELLVPELGEAGCLLQFHDSNSSPAEISLTLDFALLDGFLVRLDGALLAENTVTLTASALQSGRLTIEHRDPSIRSASLPLSWNDGGEPKSGAVRLLATSPSSTDGNDASLWLDAASLPAGETVSSWADRSGNERNAMQPLEENQPSVAPFGKHRSVEFSNPSSHLFFQDEAIPPGNHTILAVWSSPGSRKDSQVLLSSNRGFLRLEPSAEAVSYPNAPLYQADGLAVRGYESSPGEIATSIFRREDSTVQNIFGLSYNGEEIEAEALDPVLPTLGARRLALPVEDPIAHGFVGSLHELLIFPTALPEQKLRDVHDYLQSKWSDHVIWDFSTSLRPVRLAAAANGRNIIRGGHGDDELGGGGQETILSGGPGDDILRGTSGADTFVFGGIDTGNDLIVGFDPENDVIDLSALFWGESGDARQFLTSRFDTRFDTPIPTLDTILILQRPDGSTQEIALQDTVFGARQVIELIVEGRIRMGGLSIPTEVTLALAPGSQDDTVLRESPEDSFSVEVTRTGDGTAGALEVPLGLFQDALGEDVILEGDVSRNGQRAVVNFDRGETSKLITFRPLPDLETEGPERWETAILPHFRYDVTGDPAARSVSDDPLVHLVVTEPNALTSGQSARVRVIRDGAPTQALTVNLELDGTALEGTHINSIPRTITIPAGQPAAELAITTVDGWDGAMTRMALLRLVPSERYLVGNPHEATVYAAQATPDPDASGFDRWLTAATGGEISSLLDLLQGDRSDQLSNLLGAYAAGQSADDTLTAPGLTFRLVENRPVLSTPLSTSAADLRWEVHDVDRDNQWRNVSGSFSRELSGDALTLIGPPRGEKDRTRLYRLVFTVDQGSLLDRGIERFTSSGRYGLRGSSTWRTDPATGNLTSTAGTPGSTSRLIVEITEPTLLEFDMSVQEGGEADSLVFSINGERMAETSGDPVQFRRQVDPDRPMLLMWEFKGHRGRAVIASPASADNAGQE
;
A
#
# COMPACT_ATOMS: atom_id res chain seq x y z
N MET A 1 -63.70 -31.67 -31.84
CA MET A 1 -65.08 -32.18 -32.07
C MET A 1 -66.03 -30.98 -32.08
N LYS A 2 -67.05 -31.02 -32.94
CA LYS A 2 -68.02 -29.95 -33.27
C LYS A 2 -68.87 -29.43 -32.07
N LEU A 3 -69.22 -28.13 -32.17
CA LEU A 3 -70.42 -27.42 -31.66
C LEU A 3 -70.56 -27.28 -30.12
N ILE A 4 -71.05 -26.19 -29.54
CA ILE A 4 -72.33 -25.48 -29.79
C ILE A 4 -72.21 -23.98 -29.44
N PHE A 5 -72.83 -23.13 -30.27
CA PHE A 5 -73.07 -21.69 -30.09
C PHE A 5 -74.13 -21.39 -29.02
N LEU A 6 -73.88 -20.37 -28.19
CA LEU A 6 -74.90 -19.55 -27.50
C LEU A 6 -74.82 -18.10 -28.00
N PRO A 7 -75.94 -17.35 -28.07
CA PRO A 7 -76.03 -16.09 -28.82
C PRO A 7 -75.38 -14.91 -28.08
N ALA A 8 -74.83 -14.00 -28.88
CA ALA A 8 -73.90 -12.94 -28.48
C ALA A 8 -74.43 -11.73 -27.65
N PRO A 9 -75.73 -11.44 -27.43
CA PRO A 9 -76.07 -10.16 -26.79
C PRO A 9 -76.05 -10.18 -25.26
N VAL A 10 -75.97 -11.36 -24.62
CA VAL A 10 -75.94 -11.45 -23.13
C VAL A 10 -74.50 -11.49 -22.59
N MET A 11 -73.54 -11.95 -23.39
CA MET A 11 -72.12 -11.91 -23.02
C MET A 11 -71.51 -10.50 -23.18
N LEU A 12 -72.04 -9.68 -24.10
CA LEU A 12 -71.56 -8.31 -24.29
C LEU A 12 -71.98 -7.38 -23.15
N LEU A 13 -73.16 -7.58 -22.53
CA LEU A 13 -73.62 -6.75 -21.41
C LEU A 13 -72.89 -7.07 -20.09
N LEU A 14 -72.48 -8.34 -19.90
CA LEU A 14 -71.64 -8.74 -18.74
C LEU A 14 -70.15 -8.42 -18.94
N VAL A 15 -69.67 -8.33 -20.19
CA VAL A 15 -68.30 -7.87 -20.50
C VAL A 15 -68.19 -6.33 -20.46
N LEU A 16 -69.25 -5.58 -20.80
CA LEU A 16 -69.26 -4.11 -20.66
C LEU A 16 -69.38 -3.62 -19.21
N LEU A 17 -70.00 -4.40 -18.32
CA LEU A 17 -70.02 -4.11 -16.87
C LEU A 17 -68.77 -4.60 -16.11
N THR A 18 -67.92 -5.44 -16.73
CA THR A 18 -66.63 -5.85 -16.15
C THR A 18 -65.43 -5.07 -16.70
N LEU A 19 -65.58 -4.37 -17.82
CA LEU A 19 -64.55 -3.45 -18.35
C LEU A 19 -64.54 -2.06 -17.70
N GLN A 20 -65.54 -1.71 -16.88
CA GLN A 20 -65.54 -0.45 -16.12
C GLN A 20 -64.93 -0.54 -14.71
N VAL A 21 -64.43 -1.71 -14.28
CA VAL A 21 -63.83 -1.88 -12.94
C VAL A 21 -62.30 -2.12 -12.99
N MET A 22 -61.68 -2.24 -14.18
CA MET A 22 -60.23 -2.43 -14.32
C MET A 22 -59.41 -1.11 -14.42
N GLY A 23 -59.99 0.04 -14.06
CA GLY A 23 -59.38 1.37 -14.24
C GLY A 23 -59.06 2.13 -12.96
N GLN A 24 -59.13 1.49 -11.80
CA GLN A 24 -58.76 2.10 -10.52
C GLN A 24 -57.42 1.51 -10.10
N GLY A 25 -56.31 2.20 -10.39
CA GLY A 25 -55.08 1.94 -9.65
C GLY A 25 -55.38 2.03 -8.16
N PHE A 26 -54.99 1.03 -7.38
CA PHE A 26 -55.20 1.04 -5.93
C PHE A 26 -54.33 2.16 -5.33
N THR A 27 -54.98 3.20 -4.80
CA THR A 27 -54.35 4.32 -4.11
C THR A 27 -54.71 4.24 -2.63
N ASP A 28 -53.74 4.03 -1.75
CA ASP A 28 -54.01 4.07 -0.29
C ASP A 28 -52.80 4.57 0.55
N GLY A 29 -51.80 5.22 -0.06
CA GLY A 29 -50.68 5.78 0.68
C GLY A 29 -50.05 7.02 0.08
N HIS A 30 -49.23 7.67 0.91
CA HIS A 30 -48.45 8.85 0.57
C HIS A 30 -47.08 8.73 1.23
N VAL A 31 -46.09 9.35 0.63
CA VAL A 31 -44.84 9.72 1.31
C VAL A 31 -44.98 11.18 1.76
N SER A 32 -44.35 11.55 2.88
CA SER A 32 -44.39 12.93 3.38
C SER A 32 -43.03 13.60 3.24
N PHE A 33 -42.96 14.75 2.57
CA PHE A 33 -41.79 15.63 2.64
C PHE A 33 -42.07 16.72 3.65
N TYR A 34 -41.11 17.08 4.48
CA TYR A 34 -41.25 18.17 5.44
C TYR A 34 -39.93 18.90 5.62
N GLY A 35 -39.97 20.18 5.94
CA GLY A 35 -38.74 20.93 6.19
C GLY A 35 -38.97 22.40 6.44
N GLN A 36 -37.87 23.11 6.59
CA GLN A 36 -37.80 24.56 6.71
C GLN A 36 -37.81 25.18 5.32
N VAL A 37 -38.51 26.29 5.15
CA VAL A 37 -38.35 27.17 3.98
C VAL A 37 -37.71 28.45 4.49
N ARG A 38 -36.51 28.75 3.99
CA ARG A 38 -35.76 29.93 4.38
C ARG A 38 -35.68 30.90 3.21
N GLN A 39 -36.13 32.12 3.41
CA GLN A 39 -35.94 33.19 2.45
C GLN A 39 -34.57 33.81 2.65
N THR A 40 -33.71 33.76 1.62
CA THR A 40 -32.39 34.39 1.60
C THR A 40 -32.45 35.75 0.96
N GLY A 41 -31.75 36.74 1.51
CA GLY A 41 -31.49 37.99 0.80
C GLY A 41 -30.27 38.65 1.42
N GLY A 42 -29.40 39.26 0.61
CA GLY A 42 -28.13 39.79 1.10
C GLY A 42 -27.31 38.70 1.78
N ALA A 43 -27.27 38.71 3.13
CA ALA A 43 -26.61 37.70 3.96
C ALA A 43 -27.48 37.12 5.10
N GLY A 44 -28.80 37.35 5.08
CA GLY A 44 -29.73 36.94 6.13
C GLY A 44 -30.72 35.87 5.69
N THR A 45 -31.25 35.08 6.64
CA THR A 45 -32.35 34.14 6.36
C THR A 45 -33.51 34.19 7.32
N ASN A 46 -34.71 34.20 6.75
CA ASN A 46 -35.97 34.19 7.49
C ASN A 46 -36.71 32.88 7.28
N LEU A 47 -37.15 32.25 8.38
CA LEU A 47 -37.99 31.07 8.31
C LEU A 47 -39.39 31.46 7.85
N LEU A 48 -39.74 31.11 6.62
CA LEU A 48 -41.09 31.31 6.08
C LEU A 48 -42.04 30.27 6.66
N GLN A 49 -43.02 30.72 7.44
CA GLN A 49 -44.08 29.88 7.99
C GLN A 49 -45.46 30.17 7.37
N SER A 50 -45.50 30.93 6.27
CA SER A 50 -46.69 31.24 5.48
C SER A 50 -46.32 31.41 4.00
N GLY A 51 -47.24 31.09 3.09
CA GLY A 51 -47.01 31.05 1.64
C GLY A 51 -47.57 29.76 1.04
N ASN A 52 -47.45 29.59 -0.28
CA ASN A 52 -47.83 28.36 -0.98
C ASN A 52 -46.61 27.72 -1.65
N LEU A 53 -46.20 26.56 -1.16
CA LEU A 53 -45.13 25.75 -1.75
C LEU A 53 -45.70 24.92 -2.89
N SER A 54 -45.05 24.94 -4.06
CA SER A 54 -45.31 24.05 -5.19
C SER A 54 -44.03 23.30 -5.55
N ILE A 55 -44.08 21.97 -5.56
CA ILE A 55 -42.95 21.11 -5.94
C ILE A 55 -43.38 20.22 -7.11
N THR A 56 -42.54 20.16 -8.14
CA THR A 56 -42.69 19.23 -9.25
C THR A 56 -41.71 18.06 -9.12
N PHE A 57 -42.27 16.86 -9.01
CA PHE A 57 -41.53 15.60 -9.05
C PHE A 57 -41.65 14.98 -10.45
N ALA A 58 -40.56 14.47 -10.98
CA ALA A 58 -40.53 13.76 -12.26
C ALA A 58 -39.86 12.39 -12.15
N SER A 59 -40.42 11.39 -12.84
CA SER A 59 -39.83 10.06 -12.88
C SER A 59 -38.69 9.97 -13.90
N LYS A 60 -37.52 9.48 -13.48
CA LYS A 60 -36.40 9.21 -14.38
C LYS A 60 -36.69 8.11 -15.42
N SER A 61 -37.58 7.17 -15.11
CA SER A 61 -37.90 6.04 -16.00
C SER A 61 -39.10 6.29 -16.91
N ASN A 62 -39.87 7.35 -16.65
CA ASN A 62 -41.04 7.72 -17.44
C ASN A 62 -41.28 9.23 -17.37
N GLU A 63 -40.78 9.96 -18.36
CA GLU A 63 -40.95 11.43 -18.47
C GLU A 63 -42.42 11.89 -18.44
N ALA A 64 -43.37 11.01 -18.80
CA ALA A 64 -44.79 11.32 -18.72
C ALA A 64 -45.36 11.25 -17.29
N ASN A 65 -44.61 10.76 -16.30
CA ASN A 65 -45.00 10.77 -14.89
C ASN A 65 -44.38 11.96 -14.17
N ARG A 66 -45.07 13.10 -14.29
CA ARG A 66 -44.65 14.38 -13.74
C ARG A 66 -45.77 14.95 -12.89
N VAL A 67 -45.55 15.05 -11.59
CA VAL A 67 -46.58 15.43 -10.61
C VAL A 67 -46.17 16.73 -9.95
N THR A 68 -47.01 17.75 -10.09
CA THR A 68 -46.84 19.03 -9.38
C THR A 68 -47.84 19.09 -8.23
N LEU A 69 -47.33 19.31 -7.02
CA LEU A 69 -48.13 19.30 -5.81
C LEU A 69 -47.93 20.58 -5.04
N GLU A 70 -49.03 21.08 -4.47
CA GLU A 70 -49.03 22.31 -3.68
C GLU A 70 -49.37 22.05 -2.23
N THR A 71 -48.75 22.79 -1.32
CA THR A 71 -49.09 22.78 0.10
C THR A 71 -48.84 24.16 0.72
N PRO A 72 -49.74 24.64 1.60
CA PRO A 72 -49.49 25.90 2.30
C PRO A 72 -48.41 25.72 3.35
N LEU A 73 -47.51 26.71 3.45
CA LEU A 73 -46.57 26.83 4.55
C LEU A 73 -47.35 27.15 5.85
N ARG A 74 -47.00 26.46 6.93
CA ARG A 74 -47.53 26.67 8.29
C ARG A 74 -46.57 26.08 9.32
N PRO A 75 -46.50 26.63 10.54
CA PRO A 75 -45.66 26.08 11.59
C PRO A 75 -46.11 24.66 11.96
N ILE A 76 -45.21 23.68 11.83
CA ILE A 76 -45.45 22.26 12.20
C ILE A 76 -44.27 21.65 12.98
N GLY A 77 -44.53 20.57 13.71
CA GLY A 77 -43.53 19.84 14.51
C GLY A 77 -44.06 19.41 15.87
N LEU A 78 -43.20 18.81 16.70
CA LEU A 78 -43.49 18.46 18.09
C LEU A 78 -43.01 19.56 19.04
N GLY A 79 -43.72 19.77 20.14
CA GLY A 79 -43.38 20.79 21.14
C GLY A 79 -43.91 22.20 20.82
N ILE A 80 -43.38 23.20 21.54
CA ILE A 80 -43.79 24.61 21.48
C ILE A 80 -43.12 25.40 20.36
N THR A 81 -41.97 24.94 19.86
CA THR A 81 -41.13 25.68 18.89
C THR A 81 -41.47 25.43 17.42
N LYS A 82 -42.30 24.41 17.09
CA LYS A 82 -42.79 24.06 15.74
C LYS A 82 -41.80 24.43 14.59
N PRO A 83 -40.66 23.72 14.51
CA PRO A 83 -39.48 24.18 13.78
C PRO A 83 -39.53 24.05 12.25
N TYR A 84 -40.61 23.51 11.66
CA TYR A 84 -40.69 23.28 10.21
C TYR A 84 -41.80 24.12 9.58
N SER A 85 -41.59 24.47 8.31
CA SER A 85 -42.44 25.34 7.51
C SER A 85 -43.54 24.59 6.76
N TYR A 86 -43.36 23.31 6.42
CA TYR A 86 -44.34 22.58 5.61
C TYR A 86 -44.31 21.07 5.82
N ARG A 87 -45.42 20.42 5.45
CA ARG A 87 -45.49 18.96 5.24
C ARG A 87 -46.29 18.67 3.98
N LEU A 88 -45.60 18.33 2.91
CA LEU A 88 -46.16 17.94 1.63
C LEU A 88 -46.46 16.44 1.64
N LYS A 89 -47.71 16.07 1.35
CA LYS A 89 -48.11 14.68 1.18
C LYS A 89 -48.13 14.33 -0.30
N VAL A 90 -47.23 13.46 -0.71
CA VAL A 90 -47.07 13.07 -2.11
C VAL A 90 -47.78 11.73 -2.33
N PRO A 91 -48.86 11.70 -3.11
CA PRO A 91 -49.68 10.50 -3.27
C PRO A 91 -48.98 9.49 -4.18
N LEU A 92 -48.95 8.23 -3.74
CA LEU A 92 -48.35 7.12 -4.49
C LEU A 92 -49.46 6.25 -5.11
N ALA A 93 -49.28 5.82 -6.35
CA ALA A 93 -50.19 4.89 -7.03
C ALA A 93 -49.45 3.72 -7.67
N TYR A 94 -49.98 2.51 -7.50
CA TYR A 94 -49.46 1.34 -8.20
C TYR A 94 -49.97 1.29 -9.64
N LEU A 95 -49.07 1.45 -10.63
CA LEU A 95 -49.35 1.43 -12.07
C LEU A 95 -50.63 2.22 -12.46
N PRO A 96 -50.68 3.55 -12.21
CA PRO A 96 -51.84 4.36 -12.55
C PRO A 96 -52.10 4.36 -14.07
N ALA A 97 -53.37 4.50 -14.46
CA ALA A 97 -53.72 4.69 -15.86
C ALA A 97 -53.02 5.95 -16.42
N SER A 98 -52.64 5.96 -17.69
CA SER A 98 -51.82 7.03 -18.29
C SER A 98 -52.37 8.45 -18.08
N ARG A 99 -53.69 8.62 -17.96
CA ARG A 99 -54.33 9.92 -17.67
C ARG A 99 -54.19 10.42 -16.23
N ARG A 100 -53.65 9.61 -15.32
CA ARG A 100 -53.46 9.90 -13.89
C ARG A 100 -51.98 9.99 -13.52
N LEU A 101 -51.08 9.97 -14.50
CA LEU A 101 -49.64 10.13 -14.29
C LEU A 101 -49.26 11.55 -13.81
N ASP A 102 -50.19 12.50 -13.88
CA ASP A 102 -50.01 13.85 -13.36
C ASP A 102 -50.55 14.00 -11.92
N ASP A 103 -51.35 13.03 -11.45
CA ASP A 103 -52.02 13.05 -10.15
C ASP A 103 -51.26 12.24 -9.07
N TYR A 104 -50.42 11.27 -9.47
CA TYR A 104 -49.76 10.30 -8.58
C TYR A 104 -48.36 9.95 -9.06
N LEU A 105 -47.42 9.80 -8.12
CA LEU A 105 -46.16 9.14 -8.43
C LEU A 105 -46.44 7.66 -8.70
N ALA A 106 -46.15 7.23 -9.92
CA ALA A 106 -46.37 5.86 -10.37
C ALA A 106 -45.27 4.98 -9.80
N VAL A 107 -45.62 4.19 -8.79
CA VAL A 107 -44.68 3.28 -8.13
C VAL A 107 -45.00 1.83 -8.48
N GLY A 108 -43.97 1.00 -8.51
CA GLY A 108 -44.08 -0.44 -8.76
C GLY A 108 -43.77 -1.27 -7.51
N ARG A 109 -43.64 -2.58 -7.73
CA ARG A 109 -42.93 -3.46 -6.78
C ARG A 109 -41.43 -3.17 -6.81
N SER A 110 -40.91 -2.81 -7.98
CA SER A 110 -39.57 -2.25 -8.15
C SER A 110 -39.58 -0.77 -7.79
N THR A 111 -38.46 -0.31 -7.25
CA THR A 111 -38.19 1.10 -6.98
C THR A 111 -38.24 1.92 -8.27
N THR A 112 -38.80 3.11 -8.17
CA THR A 112 -38.84 4.13 -9.22
C THR A 112 -38.20 5.39 -8.66
N ASN A 113 -37.22 5.94 -9.37
CA ASN A 113 -36.48 7.13 -8.93
C ASN A 113 -37.19 8.38 -9.42
N PHE A 114 -37.45 9.29 -8.48
CA PHE A 114 -38.05 10.58 -8.74
C PHE A 114 -37.07 11.69 -8.41
N GLU A 115 -36.95 12.68 -9.30
CA GLU A 115 -36.17 13.89 -9.05
C GLU A 115 -37.09 15.09 -8.86
N ILE A 116 -36.56 16.14 -8.23
CA ILE A 116 -37.23 17.44 -8.17
C ILE A 116 -36.81 18.27 -9.38
N GLU A 117 -37.75 18.60 -10.27
CA GLU A 117 -37.49 19.46 -11.43
C GLU A 117 -37.73 20.95 -11.16
N GLY A 118 -38.51 21.26 -10.14
CA GLY A 118 -38.86 22.64 -9.84
C GLY A 118 -39.51 22.79 -8.48
N ILE A 119 -39.09 23.81 -7.75
CA ILE A 119 -39.66 24.20 -6.47
C ILE A 119 -39.98 25.68 -6.57
N THR A 120 -41.18 26.06 -6.16
CA THR A 120 -41.56 27.46 -6.06
C THR A 120 -42.29 27.73 -4.76
N ILE A 121 -42.10 28.90 -4.17
CA ILE A 121 -42.94 29.43 -3.09
C ILE A 121 -43.60 30.70 -3.61
N ASP A 122 -44.93 30.72 -3.65
CA ASP A 122 -45.72 31.82 -4.21
C ASP A 122 -45.33 32.19 -5.65
N GLY A 123 -44.87 31.20 -6.43
CA GLY A 123 -44.44 31.35 -7.82
C GLY A 123 -42.99 31.81 -8.00
N GLN A 124 -42.27 32.11 -6.92
CA GLN A 124 -40.84 32.42 -6.95
C GLN A 124 -40.01 31.13 -6.87
N PRO A 125 -38.93 30.99 -7.69
CA PRO A 125 -38.06 29.83 -7.65
C PRO A 125 -37.41 29.62 -6.28
N ALA A 126 -37.35 28.37 -5.86
CA ALA A 126 -36.62 27.94 -4.68
C ALA A 126 -35.75 26.74 -5.01
N THR A 127 -34.73 26.53 -4.20
CA THR A 127 -33.74 25.46 -4.34
C THR A 127 -33.57 24.75 -3.00
N LEU A 128 -32.81 23.66 -3.01
CA LEU A 128 -32.24 23.15 -1.77
C LEU A 128 -31.15 24.12 -1.30
N PRO A 129 -30.80 24.14 0.01
CA PRO A 129 -29.71 24.96 0.51
C PRO A 129 -28.46 24.72 -0.32
N ASP A 130 -28.00 23.47 -0.40
CA ASP A 130 -26.83 23.06 -1.18
C ASP A 130 -26.98 23.15 -2.72
N GLY A 131 -28.08 23.72 -3.24
CA GLY A 131 -28.33 23.85 -4.68
C GLY A 131 -28.56 22.53 -5.42
N SER A 132 -28.57 21.38 -4.74
CA SER A 132 -28.64 20.07 -5.38
C SER A 132 -30.07 19.69 -5.76
N THR A 133 -30.23 18.68 -6.63
CA THR A 133 -31.51 18.03 -6.89
C THR A 133 -31.49 16.64 -6.28
N GLU A 134 -32.36 16.41 -5.30
CA GLU A 134 -32.45 15.13 -4.60
C GLU A 134 -33.18 14.05 -5.42
N PHE A 135 -32.69 12.82 -5.29
CA PHE A 135 -33.34 11.64 -5.84
C PHE A 135 -34.10 10.89 -4.74
N TYR A 136 -35.37 10.62 -4.99
CA TYR A 136 -36.21 9.82 -4.10
C TYR A 136 -36.54 8.48 -4.74
N PRO A 137 -35.84 7.42 -4.34
CA PRO A 137 -36.20 6.05 -4.67
C PRO A 137 -37.50 5.68 -3.96
N LEU A 138 -38.59 5.59 -4.72
CA LEU A 138 -39.92 5.29 -4.19
C LEU A 138 -40.50 4.02 -4.81
N SER A 139 -41.10 3.20 -3.97
CA SER A 139 -41.78 1.96 -4.30
C SER A 139 -43.07 1.82 -3.49
N PHE A 140 -43.76 0.70 -3.66
CA PHE A 140 -44.92 0.35 -2.87
C PHE A 140 -44.61 0.25 -1.34
N THR A 141 -43.38 0.00 -0.92
CA THR A 141 -43.02 -0.12 0.51
C THR A 141 -42.96 1.24 1.22
N ASN A 142 -42.69 2.32 0.48
CA ASN A 142 -42.45 3.66 1.02
C ASN A 142 -43.68 4.42 1.51
N ARG A 143 -44.81 3.72 1.62
CA ARG A 143 -46.06 4.35 2.09
C ARG A 143 -45.95 4.67 3.56
N GLY A 144 -46.02 5.95 3.88
CA GLY A 144 -45.97 6.47 5.25
C GLY A 144 -44.59 6.98 5.65
N ASP A 145 -43.57 6.80 4.80
CA ASP A 145 -42.23 7.33 5.05
C ASP A 145 -42.24 8.86 5.05
N SER A 146 -41.26 9.45 5.72
CA SER A 146 -41.10 10.90 5.82
C SER A 146 -39.67 11.32 5.56
N TYR A 147 -39.47 12.20 4.59
CA TYR A 147 -38.17 12.75 4.21
C TYR A 147 -38.08 14.21 4.64
N ARG A 148 -36.94 14.60 5.24
CA ARG A 148 -36.65 16.01 5.51
C ARG A 148 -36.15 16.67 4.22
N LEU A 149 -36.69 17.82 3.89
CA LEU A 149 -36.32 18.60 2.72
C LEU A 149 -36.39 20.08 3.08
N ASP A 150 -35.25 20.65 3.44
CA ASP A 150 -35.17 22.09 3.70
C ASP A 150 -34.99 22.82 2.36
N LEU A 151 -35.55 24.02 2.25
CA LEU A 151 -35.63 24.79 1.02
C LEU A 151 -35.14 26.21 1.26
N VAL A 152 -34.52 26.79 0.24
CA VAL A 152 -34.10 28.17 0.20
C VAL A 152 -34.79 28.87 -0.96
N ILE A 153 -35.29 30.07 -0.71
CA ILE A 153 -35.90 30.93 -1.73
C ILE A 153 -35.18 32.26 -1.73
N ALA A 154 -34.73 32.70 -2.91
CA ALA A 154 -34.22 34.05 -3.07
C ALA A 154 -35.33 35.06 -2.77
N GLY A 155 -35.05 35.96 -1.84
CA GLY A 155 -35.81 37.15 -1.56
C GLY A 155 -35.85 38.05 -2.77
N ASP A 156 -36.95 38.79 -2.92
CA ASP A 156 -37.00 39.85 -3.92
C ASP A 156 -35.86 40.83 -3.63
N SER A 157 -34.98 41.08 -4.59
CA SER A 157 -33.86 42.01 -4.46
C SER A 157 -34.29 43.47 -4.64
N THR A 158 -35.59 43.71 -4.81
CA THR A 158 -36.16 45.05 -4.78
C THR A 158 -35.87 45.69 -3.42
N ASP A 159 -35.07 46.75 -3.49
CA ASP A 159 -34.74 47.70 -2.43
C ASP A 159 -35.11 49.06 -3.04
N ARG A 160 -36.27 49.60 -2.65
CA ARG A 160 -36.86 50.76 -3.32
C ARG A 160 -36.17 52.06 -2.92
N ASP A 161 -35.62 52.16 -1.73
CA ASP A 161 -34.97 53.36 -1.21
C ASP A 161 -33.43 53.29 -1.22
N GLU A 162 -32.87 52.18 -1.72
CA GLU A 162 -31.45 51.93 -1.97
C GLU A 162 -30.59 51.98 -0.70
N ASP A 163 -31.16 51.59 0.44
CA ASP A 163 -30.46 51.60 1.73
C ASP A 163 -29.75 50.26 2.06
N GLY A 164 -29.91 49.26 1.19
CA GLY A 164 -29.33 47.94 1.32
C GLY A 164 -30.21 46.94 2.08
N LEU A 165 -31.44 47.30 2.43
CA LEU A 165 -32.47 46.41 2.93
C LEU A 165 -33.48 46.06 1.83
N PRO A 166 -33.81 44.78 1.63
CA PRO A 166 -34.90 44.43 0.73
C PRO A 166 -36.28 44.79 1.28
N ASP A 167 -37.15 45.30 0.41
CA ASP A 167 -38.54 45.68 0.70
C ASP A 167 -39.34 44.59 1.44
N TRP A 168 -39.05 43.32 1.15
CA TRP A 168 -39.75 42.20 1.77
C TRP A 168 -39.31 41.98 3.23
N TRP A 169 -38.03 42.21 3.53
CA TRP A 169 -37.46 42.03 4.85
C TRP A 169 -37.93 43.14 5.78
N GLU A 170 -37.95 44.36 5.28
CA GLU A 170 -38.47 45.52 6.02
C GLU A 170 -39.93 45.32 6.40
N ARG A 171 -40.79 44.90 5.45
CA ARG A 171 -42.20 44.58 5.74
C ARG A 171 -42.36 43.46 6.76
N LEU A 172 -41.48 42.47 6.75
CA LEU A 172 -41.50 41.37 7.71
C LEU A 172 -41.18 41.85 9.13
N ASN A 173 -40.20 42.75 9.25
CA ASN A 173 -39.72 43.28 10.52
C ASN A 173 -40.33 44.65 10.89
N SER A 174 -41.47 44.99 10.28
CA SER A 174 -42.25 46.21 10.56
C SER A 174 -41.50 47.53 10.33
N LEU A 175 -40.53 47.56 9.41
CA LEU A 175 -39.88 48.75 8.86
C LEU A 175 -40.65 49.28 7.64
N ASP A 176 -40.28 50.48 7.14
CA ASP A 176 -40.97 51.17 6.04
C ASP A 176 -40.13 51.14 4.75
N PRO A 177 -40.48 50.33 3.72
CA PRO A 177 -39.70 50.17 2.48
C PRO A 177 -39.57 51.40 1.57
N ASP A 178 -40.12 52.53 2.00
CA ASP A 178 -40.00 53.80 1.29
C ASP A 178 -39.08 54.79 2.07
N LEU A 179 -38.46 54.35 3.17
CA LEU A 179 -37.65 55.14 4.09
C LEU A 179 -36.28 54.48 4.34
N ALA A 180 -35.22 55.07 3.76
CA ALA A 180 -33.84 54.61 3.94
C ALA A 180 -33.39 54.64 5.41
N ASP A 181 -33.61 53.53 6.11
CA ASP A 181 -33.39 53.31 7.54
C ASP A 181 -32.44 52.14 7.85
N GLY A 182 -31.78 51.57 6.84
CA GLY A 182 -30.78 50.51 6.97
C GLY A 182 -29.62 50.82 7.93
N ASP A 183 -29.26 52.09 8.09
CA ASP A 183 -28.26 52.56 9.06
C ASP A 183 -28.85 52.92 10.44
N ALA A 184 -30.18 52.86 10.61
CA ALA A 184 -30.84 53.10 11.89
C ALA A 184 -30.72 51.89 12.82
N ASP A 185 -30.72 52.14 14.13
CA ASP A 185 -30.64 51.15 15.21
C ASP A 185 -31.97 51.22 15.98
N SER A 186 -32.95 50.41 15.55
CA SER A 186 -34.36 50.57 15.93
C SER A 186 -34.64 50.16 17.38
N ASP A 187 -33.97 49.13 17.86
CA ASP A 187 -34.05 48.61 19.23
C ASP A 187 -32.97 49.19 20.16
N GLY A 188 -32.00 49.92 19.60
CA GLY A 188 -30.98 50.66 20.32
C GLY A 188 -29.91 49.75 20.90
N ASP A 189 -29.66 48.60 20.28
CA ASP A 189 -28.79 47.55 20.78
C ASP A 189 -27.32 47.76 20.33
N GLY A 190 -27.12 48.48 19.22
CA GLY A 190 -25.83 48.83 18.62
C GLY A 190 -25.64 48.29 17.20
N TRP A 191 -26.51 47.39 16.73
CA TRP A 191 -26.58 46.95 15.35
C TRP A 191 -27.57 47.80 14.56
N SER A 192 -27.22 48.12 13.31
CA SER A 192 -28.18 48.78 12.43
C SER A 192 -29.17 47.76 11.86
N ASN A 193 -30.33 48.21 11.36
CA ASN A 193 -31.31 47.39 10.68
C ASN A 193 -30.65 46.55 9.54
N ARG A 194 -29.65 47.11 8.85
CA ARG A 194 -28.83 46.37 7.87
C ARG A 194 -27.90 45.34 8.50
N ALA A 195 -27.28 45.63 9.63
CA ALA A 195 -26.43 44.67 10.33
C ALA A 195 -27.23 43.49 10.90
N GLU A 196 -28.43 43.77 11.40
CA GLU A 196 -29.48 42.84 11.82
C GLU A 196 -29.91 41.92 10.67
N PHE A 197 -30.23 42.52 9.51
CA PHE A 197 -30.55 41.80 8.29
C PHE A 197 -29.45 40.82 7.89
N LEU A 198 -28.19 41.25 7.87
CA LEU A 198 -27.04 40.39 7.53
C LEU A 198 -26.79 39.27 8.55
N ARG A 199 -27.35 39.34 9.76
CA ARG A 199 -27.23 38.33 10.81
C ARG A 199 -28.48 37.45 10.93
N GLY A 200 -29.57 37.85 10.28
CA GLY A 200 -30.87 37.22 10.41
C GLY A 200 -31.41 37.32 11.84
N THR A 201 -31.31 38.52 12.42
CA THR A 201 -31.94 38.94 13.69
C THR A 201 -33.12 39.89 13.40
N ASP A 202 -33.93 40.16 14.42
CA ASP A 202 -35.12 41.03 14.32
C ASP A 202 -34.75 42.45 14.80
N PRO A 203 -34.80 43.49 13.94
CA PRO A 203 -34.34 44.84 14.27
C PRO A 203 -35.15 45.51 15.39
N GLN A 204 -36.24 44.88 15.84
CA GLN A 204 -37.03 45.33 16.97
C GLN A 204 -36.67 44.62 18.28
N GLU A 205 -35.80 43.61 18.26
CA GLU A 205 -35.41 42.77 19.39
C GLU A 205 -33.92 42.87 19.74
N SER A 206 -33.61 43.62 20.80
CA SER A 206 -32.23 43.85 21.26
C SER A 206 -31.44 42.56 21.45
N ASN A 207 -30.30 42.42 20.75
CA ASN A 207 -29.36 41.31 20.85
C ASN A 207 -28.21 41.57 21.83
N ARG A 208 -28.40 42.44 22.81
CA ARG A 208 -27.41 42.69 23.88
C ARG A 208 -27.21 41.56 24.87
N ASP A 209 -28.17 40.66 25.00
CA ASP A 209 -27.99 39.46 25.80
C ASP A 209 -27.70 38.31 24.85
N PRO A 210 -26.59 37.57 25.00
CA PRO A 210 -26.19 36.55 24.02
C PRO A 210 -27.29 35.52 23.78
N GLU A 211 -27.59 35.19 22.52
CA GLU A 211 -28.58 34.19 22.14
C GLU A 211 -27.95 33.09 21.30
N LEU A 212 -28.21 31.82 21.65
CA LEU A 212 -27.67 30.68 20.90
C LEU A 212 -28.33 30.59 19.51
N ALA A 213 -27.52 30.72 18.47
CA ALA A 213 -27.94 30.62 17.08
C ALA A 213 -27.88 29.19 16.53
N THR A 214 -26.94 28.37 17.00
CA THR A 214 -26.78 26.98 16.54
C THR A 214 -27.85 26.07 17.13
N ALA A 215 -28.62 25.39 16.27
CA ALA A 215 -29.69 24.48 16.69
C ALA A 215 -29.30 23.00 16.63
N GLU A 216 -28.55 22.60 15.60
CA GLU A 216 -28.19 21.21 15.34
C GLU A 216 -26.70 21.12 14.94
N LEU A 217 -26.04 20.01 15.27
CA LEU A 217 -24.70 19.65 14.81
C LEU A 217 -24.74 18.25 14.19
N LEU A 218 -24.09 18.11 13.03
CA LEU A 218 -23.98 16.85 12.31
C LEU A 218 -22.67 16.16 12.70
N VAL A 219 -22.73 14.87 13.03
CA VAL A 219 -21.57 14.06 13.39
C VAL A 219 -21.56 12.80 12.53
N PRO A 220 -20.54 12.53 11.70
CA PRO A 220 -20.47 11.29 10.94
C PRO A 220 -20.56 10.05 11.84
N GLU A 221 -21.37 9.05 11.46
CA GLU A 221 -21.47 7.80 12.22
C GLU A 221 -20.10 7.11 12.31
N LEU A 222 -19.59 6.93 13.54
CA LEU A 222 -18.27 6.37 13.85
C LEU A 222 -17.09 7.27 13.44
N GLY A 223 -17.36 8.49 12.99
CA GLY A 223 -16.37 9.53 12.75
C GLY A 223 -16.34 10.59 13.85
N GLU A 224 -15.69 11.70 13.53
CA GLU A 224 -15.47 12.85 14.41
C GLU A 224 -15.82 14.15 13.70
N ALA A 225 -16.52 15.04 14.41
CA ALA A 225 -16.92 16.35 13.90
C ALA A 225 -16.56 17.46 14.89
N GLY A 226 -16.34 18.65 14.35
CA GLY A 226 -16.11 19.85 15.14
C GLY A 226 -17.37 20.39 15.82
N CYS A 227 -17.20 21.00 16.99
CA CYS A 227 -18.29 21.64 17.73
C CYS A 227 -18.11 23.17 17.71
N LEU A 228 -18.75 23.83 16.74
CA LEU A 228 -18.84 25.29 16.66
C LEU A 228 -20.24 25.75 17.02
N LEU A 229 -20.34 26.64 18.01
CA LEU A 229 -21.60 27.24 18.44
C LEU A 229 -21.58 28.74 18.15
N GLN A 230 -22.54 29.19 17.36
CA GLN A 230 -22.73 30.59 17.01
C GLN A 230 -23.70 31.25 18.00
N PHE A 231 -23.47 32.54 18.27
CA PHE A 231 -24.30 33.36 19.15
C PHE A 231 -24.60 34.71 18.48
N HIS A 232 -25.79 35.23 18.76
CA HIS A 232 -26.15 36.62 18.49
C HIS A 232 -25.86 37.45 19.73
N ASP A 233 -24.92 38.38 19.64
CA ASP A 233 -24.53 39.27 20.73
C ASP A 233 -23.95 40.57 20.14
N SER A 234 -24.60 41.70 20.41
CA SER A 234 -24.24 42.99 19.82
C SER A 234 -23.21 43.81 20.61
N ASN A 235 -23.00 43.51 21.90
CA ASN A 235 -22.15 44.30 22.79
C ASN A 235 -21.00 43.53 23.44
N SER A 236 -20.96 42.20 23.30
CA SER A 236 -19.86 41.38 23.83
C SER A 236 -19.11 40.67 22.72
N SER A 237 -17.79 40.57 22.86
CA SER A 237 -16.96 39.77 21.97
C SER A 237 -17.10 38.27 22.28
N PRO A 238 -16.74 37.38 21.34
CA PRO A 238 -16.73 35.93 21.62
C PRO A 238 -15.83 35.52 22.80
N ALA A 239 -14.87 36.34 23.21
CA ALA A 239 -14.03 36.10 24.38
C ALA A 239 -14.75 36.37 25.72
N GLU A 240 -15.80 37.18 25.71
CA GLU A 240 -16.58 37.58 26.88
C GLU A 240 -17.76 36.64 27.15
N ILE A 241 -18.23 35.93 26.12
CA ILE A 241 -19.29 34.91 26.25
C ILE A 241 -18.69 33.63 26.83
N SER A 242 -18.98 33.35 28.10
CA SER A 242 -18.65 32.11 28.80
C SER A 242 -19.79 31.09 28.67
N LEU A 243 -19.44 29.85 28.31
CA LEU A 243 -20.38 28.77 28.07
C LEU A 243 -19.96 27.49 28.78
N THR A 244 -20.91 26.87 29.48
CA THR A 244 -20.74 25.60 30.18
C THR A 244 -21.54 24.54 29.45
N LEU A 245 -20.85 23.54 28.92
CA LEU A 245 -21.42 22.41 28.18
C LEU A 245 -21.53 21.21 29.13
N ASP A 246 -22.66 20.50 29.10
CA ASP A 246 -22.91 19.30 29.91
C ASP A 246 -23.02 18.07 29.00
N PHE A 247 -22.13 17.11 29.21
CA PHE A 247 -21.97 15.90 28.43
C PHE A 247 -22.52 14.67 29.14
N ALA A 248 -23.04 14.81 30.36
CA ALA A 248 -23.48 13.67 31.17
C ALA A 248 -24.57 12.81 30.51
N LEU A 249 -25.29 13.37 29.53
CA LEU A 249 -26.40 12.75 28.81
C LEU A 249 -26.07 12.42 27.33
N LEU A 250 -24.80 12.53 26.94
CA LEU A 250 -24.35 12.22 25.57
C LEU A 250 -24.02 10.73 25.39
N ASP A 251 -25.01 9.87 25.61
CA ASP A 251 -24.86 8.43 25.34
C ASP A 251 -24.48 8.22 23.85
N GLY A 252 -23.46 7.41 23.58
CA GLY A 252 -23.00 7.10 22.22
C GLY A 252 -22.06 8.13 21.57
N PHE A 253 -21.76 9.25 22.24
CA PHE A 253 -20.83 10.27 21.77
C PHE A 253 -19.73 10.52 22.80
N LEU A 254 -18.54 10.88 22.35
CA LEU A 254 -17.45 11.34 23.19
C LEU A 254 -17.01 12.73 22.80
N VAL A 255 -16.54 13.49 23.78
CA VAL A 255 -16.09 14.86 23.58
C VAL A 255 -14.59 14.93 23.76
N ARG A 256 -13.91 15.62 22.86
CA ARG A 256 -12.47 15.86 22.93
C ARG A 256 -12.20 17.36 22.98
N LEU A 257 -11.21 17.73 23.78
CA LEU A 257 -10.69 19.09 23.87
C LEU A 257 -9.21 19.04 23.47
N ASP A 258 -8.83 19.82 22.46
CA ASP A 258 -7.47 19.85 21.89
C ASP A 258 -6.99 18.45 21.42
N GLY A 259 -7.93 17.62 20.94
CA GLY A 259 -7.71 16.23 20.52
C GLY A 259 -7.70 15.19 21.65
N ALA A 260 -7.62 15.62 22.91
CA ALA A 260 -7.63 14.73 24.08
C ALA A 260 -9.05 14.42 24.54
N LEU A 261 -9.33 13.16 24.88
CA LEU A 261 -10.62 12.75 25.43
C LEU A 261 -10.90 13.47 26.76
N LEU A 262 -12.07 14.11 26.86
CA LEU A 262 -12.48 14.78 28.07
C LEU A 262 -12.99 13.76 29.12
N ALA A 263 -12.40 13.77 30.31
CA ALA A 263 -12.78 12.87 31.40
C ALA A 263 -13.92 13.42 32.28
N GLU A 264 -14.18 14.72 32.21
CA GLU A 264 -15.22 15.40 32.98
C GLU A 264 -16.52 15.48 32.18
N ASN A 265 -17.65 15.39 32.87
CA ASN A 265 -18.98 15.51 32.25
C ASN A 265 -19.38 16.95 31.95
N THR A 266 -18.59 17.94 32.36
CA THR A 266 -18.85 19.35 32.05
C THR A 266 -17.56 20.05 31.69
N VAL A 267 -17.63 21.02 30.77
CA VAL A 267 -16.52 21.94 30.49
C VAL A 267 -17.05 23.36 30.39
N THR A 268 -16.30 24.33 30.90
CA THR A 268 -16.56 25.76 30.66
C THR A 268 -15.52 26.30 29.70
N LEU A 269 -15.98 26.88 28.60
CA LEU A 269 -15.16 27.48 27.55
C LEU A 269 -15.72 28.87 27.21
N THR A 270 -14.99 29.65 26.41
CA THR A 270 -15.52 30.87 25.80
C THR A 270 -15.98 30.60 24.37
N ALA A 271 -16.86 31.44 23.81
CA ALA A 271 -17.25 31.31 22.40
C ALA A 271 -16.04 31.41 21.46
N SER A 272 -15.07 32.28 21.78
CA SER A 272 -13.79 32.35 21.05
C SER A 272 -12.97 31.04 21.10
N ALA A 273 -13.03 30.29 22.21
CA ALA A 273 -12.36 29.00 22.30
C ALA A 273 -13.02 27.94 21.38
N LEU A 274 -14.34 28.01 21.18
CA LEU A 274 -15.04 27.18 20.18
C LEU A 274 -14.72 27.63 18.75
N GLN A 275 -14.64 28.93 18.48
CA GLN A 275 -14.20 29.48 17.19
C GLN A 275 -12.77 29.10 16.83
N SER A 276 -11.92 28.87 17.84
CA SER A 276 -10.60 28.25 17.65
C SER A 276 -10.66 26.73 17.43
N GLY A 277 -11.83 26.15 17.16
CA GLY A 277 -12.02 24.73 16.85
C GLY A 277 -11.43 23.73 17.84
N ARG A 278 -11.36 24.08 19.13
CA ARG A 278 -10.72 23.24 20.16
C ARG A 278 -11.56 22.04 20.60
N LEU A 279 -12.87 22.08 20.36
CA LEU A 279 -13.81 21.08 20.84
C LEU A 279 -14.34 20.24 19.67
N THR A 280 -14.22 18.93 19.77
CA THR A 280 -14.73 17.98 18.78
C THR A 280 -15.57 16.90 19.46
N ILE A 281 -16.45 16.27 18.68
CA ILE A 281 -17.39 15.24 19.11
C ILE A 281 -17.20 14.01 18.22
N GLU A 282 -16.86 12.89 18.83
CA GLU A 282 -16.69 11.58 18.19
C GLU A 282 -17.94 10.73 18.42
N HIS A 283 -18.50 10.15 17.37
CA HIS A 283 -19.58 9.18 17.49
C HIS A 283 -19.05 7.76 17.70
N ARG A 284 -19.64 6.99 18.62
CA ARG A 284 -19.14 5.64 18.98
C ARG A 284 -20.17 4.53 18.94
N ASP A 285 -21.47 4.84 18.97
CA ASP A 285 -22.52 3.83 19.00
C ASP A 285 -23.52 4.01 17.85
N PRO A 286 -23.41 3.22 16.76
CA PRO A 286 -24.34 3.24 15.62
C PRO A 286 -25.83 3.07 15.97
N SER A 287 -26.15 2.55 17.16
CA SER A 287 -27.54 2.42 17.63
C SER A 287 -28.15 3.75 18.11
N ILE A 288 -27.32 4.76 18.41
CA ILE A 288 -27.75 6.06 18.91
C ILE A 288 -27.65 7.11 17.80
N ARG A 289 -28.78 7.48 17.22
CA ARG A 289 -28.84 8.41 16.06
C ARG A 289 -28.87 9.89 16.42
N SER A 290 -29.18 10.21 17.67
CA SER A 290 -29.22 11.59 18.11
C SER A 290 -29.06 11.71 19.61
N ALA A 291 -28.43 12.79 20.06
CA ALA A 291 -28.35 13.18 21.45
C ALA A 291 -28.69 14.67 21.61
N SER A 292 -28.96 15.09 22.84
CA SER A 292 -29.16 16.50 23.18
C SER A 292 -27.96 16.92 24.03
N LEU A 293 -27.28 18.00 23.65
CA LEU A 293 -26.17 18.61 24.38
C LEU A 293 -26.70 19.82 25.15
N PRO A 294 -26.99 19.71 26.47
CA PRO A 294 -27.34 20.85 27.28
C PRO A 294 -26.16 21.82 27.43
N LEU A 295 -26.49 23.10 27.46
CA LEU A 295 -25.51 24.15 27.73
C LEU A 295 -26.13 25.34 28.44
N SER A 296 -25.29 26.07 29.17
CA SER A 296 -25.60 27.40 29.69
C SER A 296 -24.56 28.40 29.24
N TRP A 297 -24.97 29.65 29.04
CA TRP A 297 -24.07 30.71 28.59
C TRP A 297 -24.43 32.06 29.22
N ASN A 298 -23.45 32.95 29.33
CA ASN A 298 -23.59 34.34 29.72
C ASN A 298 -22.35 35.13 29.29
N ASP A 299 -22.49 36.45 29.24
CA ASP A 299 -21.45 37.45 29.00
C ASP A 299 -21.09 38.25 30.28
N GLY A 300 -21.44 37.71 31.46
CA GLY A 300 -21.41 38.42 32.74
C GLY A 300 -22.78 38.89 33.23
N GLY A 301 -23.83 38.76 32.40
CA GLY A 301 -25.24 38.91 32.78
C GLY A 301 -25.87 37.68 33.45
N GLU A 302 -27.20 37.60 33.43
CA GLU A 302 -27.94 36.44 33.93
C GLU A 302 -27.70 35.21 33.03
N PRO A 303 -27.42 34.02 33.59
CA PRO A 303 -27.16 32.83 32.80
C PRO A 303 -28.40 32.35 32.05
N LYS A 304 -28.28 32.26 30.72
CA LYS A 304 -29.24 31.60 29.83
C LYS A 304 -28.88 30.12 29.71
N SER A 305 -29.86 29.28 29.36
CA SER A 305 -29.65 27.85 29.12
C SER A 305 -30.50 27.32 27.98
N GLY A 306 -30.00 26.27 27.34
CA GLY A 306 -30.60 25.68 26.16
C GLY A 306 -29.96 24.32 25.85
N ALA A 307 -30.22 23.81 24.66
CA ALA A 307 -29.62 22.57 24.19
C ALA A 307 -29.42 22.59 22.67
N VAL A 308 -28.31 22.00 22.22
CA VAL A 308 -28.03 21.73 20.80
C VAL A 308 -28.32 20.26 20.52
N ARG A 309 -28.94 19.96 19.39
CA ARG A 309 -29.20 18.58 18.99
C ARG A 309 -28.02 18.04 18.20
N LEU A 310 -27.42 16.93 18.66
CA LEU A 310 -26.43 16.18 17.91
C LEU A 310 -27.14 15.14 17.06
N LEU A 311 -26.80 15.05 15.78
CA LEU A 311 -27.36 14.10 14.83
C LEU A 311 -26.24 13.27 14.21
N ALA A 312 -26.29 11.95 14.41
CA ALA A 312 -25.37 11.04 13.74
C ALA A 312 -25.79 10.89 12.27
N THR A 313 -24.94 11.29 11.34
CA THR A 313 -25.19 11.17 9.89
C THR A 313 -24.68 9.84 9.36
N SER A 314 -25.43 9.24 8.44
CA SER A 314 -25.03 8.03 7.72
C SER A 314 -25.08 8.30 6.21
N PRO A 315 -24.24 7.62 5.42
CA PRO A 315 -24.15 7.84 3.98
C PRO A 315 -25.43 7.41 3.24
N SER A 316 -26.19 6.50 3.84
CA SER A 316 -27.48 5.97 3.37
C SER A 316 -28.44 5.79 4.54
N SER A 317 -29.74 5.83 4.25
CA SER A 317 -30.76 5.31 5.16
C SER A 317 -30.63 3.79 5.32
N THR A 318 -31.06 3.26 6.47
CA THR A 318 -31.05 1.82 6.79
C THR A 318 -32.41 1.15 6.51
N ASP A 319 -33.27 1.81 5.73
CA ASP A 319 -34.64 1.38 5.42
C ASP A 319 -34.79 0.77 4.01
N GLY A 320 -33.67 0.64 3.28
CA GLY A 320 -33.55 0.03 1.96
C GLY A 320 -33.75 1.00 0.80
N ASN A 321 -33.96 2.29 1.08
CA ASN A 321 -34.41 3.22 0.05
C ASN A 321 -33.26 3.85 -0.71
N ASP A 322 -32.25 4.42 -0.04
CA ASP A 322 -31.16 5.18 -0.67
C ASP A 322 -30.10 4.27 -1.32
N ALA A 323 -29.28 3.55 -0.55
CA ALA A 323 -28.32 2.59 -1.08
C ALA A 323 -28.96 1.24 -1.44
N SER A 324 -28.53 0.66 -2.57
CA SER A 324 -28.88 -0.70 -2.97
C SER A 324 -28.07 -1.77 -2.25
N LEU A 325 -26.90 -1.42 -1.71
CA LEU A 325 -26.06 -2.27 -0.86
C LEU A 325 -25.19 -1.40 0.04
N TRP A 326 -25.06 -1.78 1.31
CA TRP A 326 -24.12 -1.14 2.22
C TRP A 326 -23.44 -2.20 3.10
N LEU A 327 -22.17 -2.49 2.80
CA LEU A 327 -21.33 -3.41 3.57
C LEU A 327 -20.32 -2.60 4.37
N ASP A 328 -20.33 -2.76 5.69
CA ASP A 328 -19.46 -2.02 6.61
C ASP A 328 -18.74 -2.98 7.56
N ALA A 329 -17.41 -3.03 7.46
CA ALA A 329 -16.60 -3.95 8.25
C ALA A 329 -16.54 -3.54 9.73
N ALA A 330 -16.77 -2.26 10.05
CA ALA A 330 -16.83 -1.78 11.43
C ALA A 330 -17.93 -2.46 12.24
N SER A 331 -18.91 -3.11 11.58
CA SER A 331 -19.98 -3.87 12.22
C SER A 331 -19.66 -5.35 12.48
N LEU A 332 -18.60 -5.92 11.89
CA LEU A 332 -18.31 -7.37 11.92
C LEU A 332 -17.72 -7.87 13.26
N PRO A 333 -17.80 -9.16 13.63
CA PRO A 333 -17.06 -9.69 14.77
C PRO A 333 -15.56 -9.85 14.47
N ALA A 334 -14.67 -9.66 15.45
CA ALA A 334 -13.23 -9.71 15.25
C ALA A 334 -12.67 -11.16 15.23
N GLY A 335 -11.68 -11.42 14.37
CA GLY A 335 -10.91 -12.68 14.37
C GLY A 335 -11.64 -13.89 13.76
N GLU A 336 -12.75 -13.67 13.06
CA GLU A 336 -13.54 -14.71 12.39
C GLU A 336 -13.38 -14.61 10.86
N THR A 337 -13.64 -15.71 10.17
CA THR A 337 -13.85 -15.72 8.71
C THR A 337 -15.25 -15.22 8.37
N VAL A 338 -15.39 -14.53 7.24
CA VAL A 338 -16.66 -13.92 6.82
C VAL A 338 -17.45 -14.90 5.96
N SER A 339 -18.30 -15.70 6.60
CA SER A 339 -19.27 -16.55 5.89
C SER A 339 -20.49 -15.75 5.39
N SER A 340 -20.84 -14.66 6.07
CA SER A 340 -21.94 -13.76 5.73
C SER A 340 -21.64 -12.35 6.27
N TRP A 341 -21.56 -11.37 5.37
CA TRP A 341 -21.45 -9.94 5.65
C TRP A 341 -22.83 -9.30 5.50
N ALA A 342 -23.39 -8.82 6.60
CA ALA A 342 -24.73 -8.24 6.62
C ALA A 342 -24.80 -6.92 5.83
N ASP A 343 -25.86 -6.77 5.03
CA ASP A 343 -26.20 -5.53 4.34
C ASP A 343 -26.91 -4.55 5.29
N ARG A 344 -26.27 -3.41 5.55
CA ARG A 344 -26.78 -2.34 6.43
C ARG A 344 -27.77 -1.41 5.73
N SER A 345 -27.93 -1.50 4.40
CA SER A 345 -28.85 -0.62 3.67
C SER A 345 -30.30 -0.84 4.06
N GLY A 346 -30.65 -2.02 4.59
CA GLY A 346 -32.02 -2.43 4.89
C GLY A 346 -32.67 -3.30 3.81
N ASN A 347 -31.94 -3.59 2.72
CA ASN A 347 -32.41 -4.45 1.64
C ASN A 347 -32.18 -5.95 1.86
N GLU A 348 -31.55 -6.33 2.98
CA GLU A 348 -31.20 -7.71 3.35
C GLU A 348 -30.31 -8.42 2.30
N ARG A 349 -29.49 -7.67 1.56
CA ARG A 349 -28.64 -8.16 0.48
C ARG A 349 -27.25 -8.60 0.94
N ASN A 350 -27.23 -9.48 1.94
CA ASN A 350 -25.98 -9.93 2.57
C ASN A 350 -25.03 -10.55 1.54
N ALA A 351 -23.74 -10.22 1.65
CA ALA A 351 -22.69 -10.89 0.88
C ALA A 351 -22.26 -12.17 1.62
N MET A 352 -22.11 -13.30 0.94
CA MET A 352 -21.91 -14.60 1.58
C MET A 352 -20.86 -15.45 0.87
N GLN A 353 -20.16 -16.29 1.64
CA GLN A 353 -19.27 -17.32 1.14
C GLN A 353 -19.43 -18.61 1.96
N PRO A 354 -20.11 -19.63 1.42
CA PRO A 354 -20.36 -20.87 2.16
C PRO A 354 -19.12 -21.76 2.31
N LEU A 355 -18.10 -21.62 1.46
CA LEU A 355 -16.89 -22.45 1.48
C LEU A 355 -15.82 -21.81 2.36
N GLU A 356 -15.47 -22.47 3.47
CA GLU A 356 -14.51 -21.96 4.48
C GLU A 356 -13.14 -21.60 3.88
N GLU A 357 -12.66 -22.40 2.92
CA GLU A 357 -11.39 -22.18 2.20
C GLU A 357 -11.35 -20.89 1.35
N ASN A 358 -12.51 -20.32 1.01
CA ASN A 358 -12.66 -19.11 0.20
C ASN A 358 -13.20 -17.92 1.01
N GLN A 359 -13.43 -18.06 2.32
CA GLN A 359 -13.91 -16.96 3.15
C GLN A 359 -12.77 -15.96 3.41
N PRO A 360 -12.99 -14.65 3.25
CA PRO A 360 -12.04 -13.66 3.72
C PRO A 360 -12.05 -13.58 5.25
N SER A 361 -11.03 -12.99 5.87
CA SER A 361 -10.89 -12.89 7.32
C SER A 361 -11.14 -11.48 7.84
N VAL A 362 -11.64 -11.35 9.07
CA VAL A 362 -11.79 -10.03 9.71
C VAL A 362 -10.52 -9.67 10.48
N ALA A 363 -9.88 -8.57 10.10
CA ALA A 363 -8.69 -8.04 10.74
C ALA A 363 -8.98 -6.72 11.49
N PRO A 364 -8.31 -6.44 12.62
CA PRO A 364 -8.39 -5.13 13.28
C PRO A 364 -7.78 -4.04 12.39
N PHE A 365 -8.41 -2.86 12.36
CA PHE A 365 -7.89 -1.70 11.63
C PHE A 365 -8.14 -0.42 12.43
N GLY A 366 -7.10 0.16 13.03
CA GLY A 366 -7.24 1.31 13.92
C GLY A 366 -8.25 1.03 15.06
N LYS A 367 -9.27 1.88 15.19
CA LYS A 367 -10.41 1.72 16.11
C LYS A 367 -11.57 0.88 15.55
N HIS A 368 -11.43 0.41 14.30
CA HIS A 368 -12.44 -0.33 13.54
C HIS A 368 -11.90 -1.71 13.09
N ARG A 369 -12.51 -2.26 12.05
CA ARG A 369 -12.21 -3.57 11.49
C ARG A 369 -12.21 -3.47 9.97
N SER A 370 -11.55 -4.42 9.34
CA SER A 370 -11.49 -4.59 7.90
C SER A 370 -11.73 -6.06 7.51
N VAL A 371 -12.12 -6.30 6.27
CA VAL A 371 -12.22 -7.64 5.68
C VAL A 371 -11.04 -7.85 4.76
N GLU A 372 -10.14 -8.73 5.17
CA GLU A 372 -8.89 -9.04 4.50
C GLU A 372 -9.08 -10.21 3.53
N PHE A 373 -8.72 -9.96 2.27
CA PHE A 373 -8.69 -10.94 1.19
C PHE A 373 -7.22 -11.36 0.98
N SER A 374 -6.73 -12.28 1.82
CA SER A 374 -5.33 -12.71 1.82
C SER A 374 -5.01 -13.85 0.85
N ASN A 375 -6.04 -14.53 0.31
CA ASN A 375 -5.91 -15.61 -0.67
C ASN A 375 -6.54 -15.17 -2.01
N PRO A 376 -5.90 -15.41 -3.18
CA PRO A 376 -6.49 -15.16 -4.50
C PRO A 376 -7.84 -15.83 -4.77
N SER A 377 -8.22 -16.86 -4.00
CA SER A 377 -9.54 -17.48 -4.09
C SER A 377 -10.56 -16.92 -3.09
N SER A 378 -10.18 -16.00 -2.21
CA SER A 378 -11.10 -15.37 -1.26
C SER A 378 -12.10 -14.47 -2.00
N HIS A 379 -13.40 -14.71 -1.81
CA HIS A 379 -14.44 -13.91 -2.43
C HIS A 379 -15.77 -14.02 -1.68
N LEU A 380 -16.69 -13.07 -1.92
CA LEU A 380 -18.06 -13.08 -1.40
C LEU A 380 -19.06 -12.93 -2.54
N PHE A 381 -20.18 -13.63 -2.47
CA PHE A 381 -21.29 -13.49 -3.42
C PHE A 381 -22.42 -12.67 -2.84
N PHE A 382 -23.09 -11.86 -3.65
CA PHE A 382 -24.31 -11.16 -3.25
C PHE A 382 -25.37 -11.21 -4.36
N GLN A 383 -26.59 -10.77 -4.07
CA GLN A 383 -27.71 -10.86 -5.00
C GLN A 383 -27.53 -9.91 -6.20
N ASP A 384 -27.98 -10.31 -7.40
CA ASP A 384 -27.84 -9.49 -8.62
C ASP A 384 -28.55 -8.14 -8.52
N GLU A 385 -29.58 -8.01 -7.67
CA GLU A 385 -30.29 -6.76 -7.42
C GLU A 385 -29.47 -5.72 -6.64
N ALA A 386 -28.38 -6.11 -5.98
CA ALA A 386 -27.51 -5.20 -5.22
C ALA A 386 -26.78 -4.19 -6.11
N ILE A 387 -26.49 -4.58 -7.35
CA ILE A 387 -26.08 -3.68 -8.42
C ILE A 387 -27.31 -3.53 -9.30
N PRO A 388 -28.00 -2.38 -9.38
CA PRO A 388 -29.19 -2.21 -10.21
C PRO A 388 -28.85 -1.84 -11.67
N PRO A 389 -29.76 -2.10 -12.63
CA PRO A 389 -29.48 -1.87 -14.04
C PRO A 389 -29.55 -0.37 -14.34
N GLY A 390 -28.74 0.11 -15.28
CA GLY A 390 -28.61 1.54 -15.58
C GLY A 390 -27.52 2.23 -14.75
N ASN A 391 -27.56 3.56 -14.73
CA ASN A 391 -26.54 4.39 -14.07
C ASN A 391 -26.61 4.22 -12.54
N HIS A 392 -25.47 3.99 -11.90
CA HIS A 392 -25.35 3.75 -10.45
C HIS A 392 -24.01 4.26 -9.95
N THR A 393 -23.88 4.46 -8.64
CA THR A 393 -22.62 4.90 -7.99
C THR A 393 -22.13 3.81 -7.02
N ILE A 394 -20.84 3.50 -7.01
CA ILE A 394 -20.22 2.55 -6.07
C ILE A 394 -19.09 3.27 -5.35
N LEU A 395 -19.09 3.28 -4.03
CA LEU A 395 -18.01 3.83 -3.22
C LEU A 395 -17.37 2.72 -2.41
N ALA A 396 -16.05 2.62 -2.42
CA ALA A 396 -15.31 1.60 -1.69
C ALA A 396 -14.16 2.23 -0.90
N VAL A 397 -14.02 1.81 0.36
CA VAL A 397 -12.89 2.15 1.23
C VAL A 397 -12.07 0.91 1.45
N TRP A 398 -10.78 0.96 1.14
CA TRP A 398 -9.93 -0.22 1.16
C TRP A 398 -8.45 0.13 1.36
N SER A 399 -7.64 -0.86 1.67
CA SER A 399 -6.19 -0.74 1.83
C SER A 399 -5.44 -1.82 1.05
N SER A 400 -4.28 -1.43 0.52
CA SER A 400 -3.45 -2.20 -0.40
C SER A 400 -2.39 -3.06 0.32
N PRO A 401 -2.21 -4.34 -0.01
CA PRO A 401 -1.12 -5.18 0.50
C PRO A 401 0.03 -5.30 -0.51
N GLY A 402 1.21 -4.76 -0.20
CA GLY A 402 2.29 -4.39 -1.13
C GLY A 402 2.98 -5.35 -2.14
N SER A 403 2.34 -6.32 -2.82
CA SER A 403 2.74 -6.69 -4.21
C SER A 403 1.74 -7.64 -4.91
N ARG A 404 1.40 -7.40 -6.18
CA ARG A 404 1.26 -8.40 -7.27
C ARG A 404 0.85 -7.77 -8.61
N LYS A 405 1.37 -8.34 -9.70
CA LYS A 405 1.43 -7.85 -11.10
C LYS A 405 0.12 -7.79 -11.88
N ASP A 406 -0.97 -8.29 -11.32
CA ASP A 406 -2.20 -8.42 -12.07
C ASP A 406 -3.22 -7.42 -11.57
N SER A 407 -3.81 -6.69 -12.51
CA SER A 407 -4.97 -5.88 -12.26
C SER A 407 -6.03 -6.66 -11.48
N GLN A 408 -6.32 -6.20 -10.27
CA GLN A 408 -7.18 -6.92 -9.34
C GLN A 408 -8.64 -6.58 -9.55
N VAL A 409 -9.53 -7.52 -9.25
CA VAL A 409 -10.98 -7.31 -9.36
C VAL A 409 -11.58 -7.15 -7.98
N LEU A 410 -11.88 -5.90 -7.62
CA LEU A 410 -12.61 -5.60 -6.38
C LEU A 410 -14.04 -6.13 -6.45
N LEU A 411 -14.72 -5.95 -7.59
CA LEU A 411 -16.12 -6.29 -7.77
C LEU A 411 -16.35 -6.85 -9.17
N SER A 412 -17.11 -7.92 -9.33
CA SER A 412 -17.44 -8.54 -10.62
C SER A 412 -18.94 -8.83 -10.70
N SER A 413 -19.55 -8.63 -11.86
CA SER A 413 -20.98 -8.90 -12.09
C SER A 413 -21.24 -9.22 -13.57
N ASN A 414 -22.46 -9.68 -13.88
CA ASN A 414 -22.94 -9.85 -15.26
C ASN A 414 -22.91 -8.55 -16.08
N ARG A 415 -22.76 -7.40 -15.42
CA ARG A 415 -22.86 -6.09 -16.05
C ARG A 415 -21.49 -5.44 -16.22
N GLY A 416 -20.43 -6.09 -15.76
CA GLY A 416 -19.08 -5.57 -15.74
C GLY A 416 -18.40 -5.85 -14.39
N PHE A 417 -17.15 -5.46 -14.30
CA PHE A 417 -16.33 -5.60 -13.10
C PHE A 417 -15.59 -4.29 -12.81
N LEU A 418 -15.29 -4.03 -11.55
CA LEU A 418 -14.40 -2.98 -11.09
C LEU A 418 -12.99 -3.56 -11.01
N ARG A 419 -12.13 -3.10 -11.90
CA ARG A 419 -10.73 -3.48 -11.98
C ARG A 419 -9.87 -2.35 -11.43
N LEU A 420 -8.86 -2.72 -10.67
CA LEU A 420 -7.84 -1.79 -10.22
C LEU A 420 -6.73 -1.80 -11.28
N GLU A 421 -6.75 -0.83 -12.18
CA GLU A 421 -5.76 -0.64 -13.27
C GLU A 421 -5.20 0.78 -13.27
N PRO A 422 -3.91 1.00 -13.60
CA PRO A 422 -3.36 2.33 -13.89
C PRO A 422 -4.17 3.03 -15.00
N SER A 423 -4.69 4.24 -14.74
CA SER A 423 -5.42 5.04 -15.74
C SER A 423 -4.51 6.05 -16.42
N ALA A 424 -4.80 6.36 -17.70
CA ALA A 424 -4.18 7.44 -18.46
C ALA A 424 -4.84 8.82 -18.22
N GLU A 425 -5.91 8.90 -17.43
CA GLU A 425 -6.76 10.11 -17.34
C GLU A 425 -6.72 10.79 -15.98
N ALA A 426 -6.89 12.12 -15.98
CA ALA A 426 -6.79 13.00 -14.80
C ALA A 426 -8.11 13.00 -14.09
N VAL A 427 -8.08 12.85 -12.76
CA VAL A 427 -9.34 12.62 -12.10
C VAL A 427 -9.42 13.14 -10.68
N SER A 428 -10.61 13.64 -10.38
CA SER A 428 -10.68 15.07 -10.14
C SER A 428 -11.80 15.32 -9.16
N TYR A 429 -11.40 15.34 -7.90
CA TYR A 429 -12.20 15.65 -6.72
C TYR A 429 -11.24 15.95 -5.54
N PRO A 430 -11.65 16.71 -4.52
CA PRO A 430 -10.83 16.99 -3.34
C PRO A 430 -10.27 15.73 -2.67
N ASN A 431 -8.95 15.71 -2.42
CA ASN A 431 -8.22 14.52 -1.95
C ASN A 431 -8.49 13.26 -2.79
N ALA A 432 -8.90 13.43 -4.05
CA ALA A 432 -9.01 12.33 -4.99
C ALA A 432 -7.65 11.66 -5.11
N PRO A 433 -7.63 10.34 -4.98
CA PRO A 433 -6.40 9.61 -5.11
C PRO A 433 -5.83 9.66 -6.55
N LEU A 434 -4.74 10.40 -6.75
CA LEU A 434 -3.85 10.39 -7.93
C LEU A 434 -2.99 9.12 -8.03
N TYR A 435 -3.41 8.15 -8.85
CA TYR A 435 -2.68 6.96 -9.28
C TYR A 435 -1.19 6.81 -8.88
N GLN A 436 -0.90 5.87 -7.95
CA GLN A 436 0.37 5.17 -7.83
C GLN A 436 0.23 3.73 -8.35
N ALA A 437 1.21 3.28 -9.13
CA ALA A 437 1.30 1.90 -9.58
C ALA A 437 2.47 1.19 -8.88
N ASP A 438 2.34 0.91 -7.59
CA ASP A 438 3.02 -0.25 -6.98
C ASP A 438 2.19 -1.54 -7.25
N GLY A 439 1.37 -1.53 -8.31
CA GLY A 439 0.55 -2.64 -8.79
C GLY A 439 -0.78 -2.86 -8.07
N LEU A 440 -1.17 -2.07 -7.06
CA LEU A 440 -2.17 -2.57 -6.11
C LEU A 440 -3.21 -1.62 -5.52
N ALA A 441 -3.26 -0.31 -5.81
CA ALA A 441 -4.38 0.54 -5.41
C ALA A 441 -4.35 1.95 -5.97
N VAL A 442 -5.55 2.53 -6.13
CA VAL A 442 -5.76 3.95 -6.42
C VAL A 442 -5.62 4.75 -5.11
N ARG A 443 -4.42 5.24 -4.74
CA ARG A 443 -4.23 6.40 -3.83
C ARG A 443 -3.37 7.51 -4.48
N GLY A 444 -3.61 8.76 -4.09
CA GLY A 444 -2.92 10.00 -4.46
C GLY A 444 -1.57 10.17 -3.83
N TYR A 445 -0.82 11.15 -4.33
CA TYR A 445 0.52 11.50 -3.85
C TYR A 445 0.52 11.79 -2.34
N GLU A 446 0.88 10.79 -1.55
CA GLU A 446 1.51 10.88 -0.22
C GLU A 446 2.26 9.55 -0.02
N SER A 447 3.56 9.62 0.27
CA SER A 447 4.38 8.42 0.41
C SER A 447 4.19 7.80 1.81
N SER A 448 3.32 6.80 1.97
CA SER A 448 3.36 5.89 3.12
C SER A 448 2.73 4.53 2.83
N PRO A 449 3.44 3.40 3.04
CA PRO A 449 2.85 2.07 3.02
C PRO A 449 1.75 1.91 4.08
N GLY A 450 0.59 1.33 3.71
CA GLY A 450 -0.48 0.99 4.66
C GLY A 450 -1.67 1.95 4.72
N GLU A 451 -1.81 2.88 3.76
CA GLU A 451 -2.87 3.88 3.77
C GLU A 451 -4.19 3.45 3.11
N ILE A 452 -5.26 4.15 3.50
CA ILE A 452 -6.64 3.89 3.09
C ILE A 452 -6.97 4.70 1.84
N ALA A 453 -7.51 4.03 0.83
CA ALA A 453 -8.06 4.64 -0.37
C ALA A 453 -9.59 4.65 -0.31
N THR A 454 -10.20 5.77 -0.69
CA THR A 454 -11.63 5.86 -1.03
C THR A 454 -11.76 6.00 -2.55
N SER A 455 -12.43 5.05 -3.19
CA SER A 455 -12.68 5.07 -4.63
C SER A 455 -14.16 5.25 -4.90
N ILE A 456 -14.51 6.04 -5.92
CA ILE A 456 -15.89 6.31 -6.31
C ILE A 456 -16.06 5.93 -7.77
N PHE A 457 -16.97 5.03 -8.08
CA PHE A 457 -17.30 4.62 -9.44
C PHE A 457 -18.73 4.99 -9.76
N ARG A 458 -18.97 5.28 -11.03
CA ARG A 458 -20.26 5.63 -11.59
C ARG A 458 -20.42 4.91 -12.91
N ARG A 459 -21.55 4.26 -13.11
CA ARG A 459 -21.91 3.72 -14.42
C ARG A 459 -22.67 4.76 -15.21
N GLU A 460 -22.29 4.95 -16.47
CA GLU A 460 -23.05 5.67 -17.49
C GLU A 460 -23.24 4.77 -18.71
N ASP A 461 -24.48 4.32 -18.92
CA ASP A 461 -24.85 3.37 -19.98
C ASP A 461 -24.06 2.05 -19.92
N SER A 462 -23.23 1.78 -20.93
CA SER A 462 -22.33 0.63 -20.99
C SER A 462 -20.99 0.88 -20.30
N THR A 463 -20.65 2.14 -19.99
CA THR A 463 -19.35 2.49 -19.41
C THR A 463 -19.41 2.53 -17.90
N VAL A 464 -18.41 1.95 -17.23
CA VAL A 464 -18.15 2.24 -15.82
C VAL A 464 -17.01 3.26 -15.81
N GLN A 465 -17.18 4.30 -15.04
CA GLN A 465 -16.25 5.39 -14.90
C GLN A 465 -16.00 5.50 -13.41
N ASN A 466 -14.78 5.26 -12.96
CA ASN A 466 -14.35 5.89 -11.72
C ASN A 466 -14.64 7.40 -11.88
N ILE A 467 -15.36 8.00 -10.93
CA ILE A 467 -15.49 9.46 -10.80
C ILE A 467 -14.08 10.07 -10.64
N PHE A 468 -13.11 9.21 -10.28
CA PHE A 468 -11.68 9.38 -10.35
C PHE A 468 -10.96 8.53 -11.46
N GLY A 469 -11.59 8.22 -12.63
CA GLY A 469 -10.99 7.82 -13.95
C GLY A 469 -11.86 6.89 -14.82
N LEU A 470 -11.64 6.69 -16.14
CA LEU A 470 -12.40 5.64 -16.85
C LEU A 470 -12.06 4.21 -16.36
N SER A 471 -13.03 3.27 -16.34
CA SER A 471 -12.77 1.83 -16.16
C SER A 471 -13.79 0.95 -16.91
N TYR A 472 -13.42 0.42 -18.08
CA TYR A 472 -14.22 -0.56 -18.84
C TYR A 472 -13.31 -1.59 -19.54
N ASN A 473 -13.68 -2.87 -19.61
CA ASN A 473 -14.11 -3.46 -20.89
C ASN A 473 -14.95 -4.73 -20.68
N GLY A 474 -16.19 -4.57 -20.18
CA GLY A 474 -17.17 -5.65 -20.16
C GLY A 474 -17.24 -6.32 -21.53
N GLU A 475 -16.59 -7.48 -21.67
CA GLU A 475 -16.29 -8.13 -22.96
C GLU A 475 -17.48 -7.98 -23.90
N GLU A 476 -17.25 -7.36 -25.07
CA GLU A 476 -18.19 -7.41 -26.19
C GLU A 476 -18.32 -8.88 -26.60
N ILE A 477 -19.20 -9.60 -25.92
CA ILE A 477 -19.60 -10.92 -26.36
C ILE A 477 -20.72 -10.63 -27.36
N GLU A 478 -20.46 -10.92 -28.64
CA GLU A 478 -21.53 -11.06 -29.64
C GLU A 478 -22.70 -11.84 -29.00
N ALA A 479 -23.94 -11.53 -29.38
CA ALA A 479 -25.16 -12.01 -28.73
C ALA A 479 -25.29 -13.55 -28.61
N GLU A 480 -24.51 -14.16 -27.72
CA GLU A 480 -24.63 -15.50 -27.19
C GLU A 480 -25.30 -15.41 -25.82
N ALA A 481 -26.10 -16.41 -25.49
CA ALA A 481 -26.77 -16.46 -24.20
C ALA A 481 -25.75 -16.80 -23.11
N LEU A 482 -25.37 -15.81 -22.30
CA LEU A 482 -24.58 -16.02 -21.09
C LEU A 482 -25.46 -16.59 -19.97
N ASP A 483 -24.89 -17.49 -19.16
CA ASP A 483 -25.53 -17.90 -17.91
C ASP A 483 -25.41 -16.75 -16.89
N PRO A 484 -26.49 -16.38 -16.18
CA PRO A 484 -26.43 -15.35 -15.16
C PRO A 484 -25.54 -15.81 -14.01
N VAL A 485 -24.45 -15.09 -13.74
CA VAL A 485 -23.58 -15.31 -12.57
C VAL A 485 -23.97 -14.39 -11.42
N LEU A 486 -23.82 -14.85 -10.17
CA LEU A 486 -23.98 -13.94 -9.03
C LEU A 486 -22.83 -12.93 -9.03
N PRO A 487 -23.11 -11.65 -8.76
CA PRO A 487 -22.05 -10.71 -8.45
C PRO A 487 -21.11 -11.22 -7.35
N THR A 488 -19.85 -10.91 -7.53
CA THR A 488 -18.73 -11.44 -6.74
C THR A 488 -17.86 -10.28 -6.29
N LEU A 489 -17.64 -10.16 -4.98
CA LEU A 489 -16.72 -9.21 -4.36
C LEU A 489 -15.42 -9.94 -4.04
N GLY A 490 -14.29 -9.32 -4.38
CA GLY A 490 -12.95 -9.85 -4.10
C GLY A 490 -12.40 -10.82 -5.16
N ALA A 491 -13.09 -11.07 -6.27
CA ALA A 491 -12.54 -11.83 -7.40
C ALA A 491 -13.33 -11.59 -8.69
N ARG A 492 -12.73 -11.88 -9.86
CA ARG A 492 -13.44 -11.96 -11.14
C ARG A 492 -14.23 -13.26 -11.20
N ARG A 493 -15.45 -13.19 -11.72
CA ARG A 493 -16.24 -14.37 -12.06
C ARG A 493 -16.54 -14.41 -13.55
N LEU A 494 -16.11 -15.47 -14.22
CA LEU A 494 -16.39 -15.72 -15.64
C LEU A 494 -17.85 -16.16 -15.82
N ALA A 495 -18.53 -15.54 -16.78
CA ALA A 495 -19.89 -15.92 -17.21
C ALA A 495 -19.89 -17.07 -18.24
N LEU A 496 -18.71 -17.65 -18.50
CA LEU A 496 -18.53 -18.78 -19.40
C LEU A 496 -18.63 -20.10 -18.62
N PRO A 497 -19.13 -21.19 -19.25
CA PRO A 497 -19.24 -22.50 -18.62
C PRO A 497 -17.85 -23.18 -18.51
N VAL A 498 -17.05 -22.73 -17.54
CA VAL A 498 -15.73 -23.29 -17.19
C VAL A 498 -15.78 -24.02 -15.84
N GLU A 499 -14.83 -24.94 -15.63
CA GLU A 499 -14.78 -25.78 -14.41
C GLU A 499 -14.52 -24.97 -13.14
N ASP A 500 -13.67 -23.93 -13.23
CA ASP A 500 -13.49 -22.92 -12.18
C ASP A 500 -13.81 -21.52 -12.76
N PRO A 501 -14.99 -20.96 -12.42
CA PRO A 501 -15.39 -19.65 -12.93
C PRO A 501 -14.74 -18.50 -12.15
N ILE A 502 -14.03 -18.73 -11.05
CA ILE A 502 -13.40 -17.67 -10.26
C ILE A 502 -11.95 -17.47 -10.72
N ALA A 503 -11.57 -16.24 -11.02
CA ALA A 503 -10.23 -15.88 -11.47
C ALA A 503 -9.83 -14.49 -10.95
N HIS A 504 -8.54 -14.15 -11.01
CA HIS A 504 -8.03 -12.80 -10.69
C HIS A 504 -8.55 -12.24 -9.34
N GLY A 505 -8.21 -12.92 -8.25
CA GLY A 505 -8.57 -12.50 -6.88
C GLY A 505 -8.07 -11.11 -6.53
N PHE A 506 -8.83 -10.45 -5.66
CA PHE A 506 -8.45 -9.23 -4.96
C PHE A 506 -7.55 -9.60 -3.80
N VAL A 507 -6.48 -8.81 -3.61
CA VAL A 507 -5.64 -8.92 -2.43
C VAL A 507 -5.64 -7.57 -1.76
N GLY A 508 -6.14 -7.51 -0.52
CA GLY A 508 -6.26 -6.27 0.23
C GLY A 508 -7.31 -6.33 1.32
N SER A 509 -7.45 -5.24 2.06
CA SER A 509 -8.43 -5.14 3.12
C SER A 509 -9.52 -4.16 2.73
N LEU A 510 -10.74 -4.66 2.55
CA LEU A 510 -11.92 -3.84 2.28
C LEU A 510 -12.57 -3.41 3.60
N HIS A 511 -12.76 -2.10 3.78
CA HIS A 511 -13.27 -1.52 5.01
C HIS A 511 -14.77 -1.22 4.89
N GLU A 512 -15.20 -0.62 3.77
CA GLU A 512 -16.59 -0.26 3.54
C GLU A 512 -16.92 -0.25 2.03
N LEU A 513 -18.10 -0.70 1.65
CA LEU A 513 -18.62 -0.69 0.28
C LEU A 513 -20.07 -0.20 0.28
N LEU A 514 -20.34 0.85 -0.49
CA LEU A 514 -21.65 1.43 -0.72
C LEU A 514 -21.99 1.35 -2.19
N ILE A 515 -23.20 0.92 -2.53
CA ILE A 515 -23.73 0.95 -3.89
C ILE A 515 -25.03 1.73 -3.87
N PHE A 516 -25.09 2.80 -4.64
CA PHE A 516 -26.28 3.61 -4.85
C PHE A 516 -26.91 3.28 -6.21
N PRO A 517 -28.24 3.20 -6.29
CA PRO A 517 -28.93 2.79 -7.49
C PRO A 517 -28.95 3.84 -8.61
N THR A 518 -28.36 5.00 -8.36
CA THR A 518 -28.27 6.15 -9.27
C THR A 518 -26.86 6.72 -9.29
N ALA A 519 -26.58 7.49 -10.34
CA ALA A 519 -25.54 8.50 -10.31
C ALA A 519 -25.87 9.55 -9.24
N LEU A 520 -25.01 9.68 -8.22
CA LEU A 520 -25.20 10.67 -7.18
C LEU A 520 -24.82 12.08 -7.67
N PRO A 521 -25.55 13.14 -7.26
CA PRO A 521 -25.12 14.53 -7.44
C PRO A 521 -23.79 14.80 -6.72
N GLU A 522 -23.07 15.83 -7.17
CA GLU A 522 -21.79 16.23 -6.59
C GLU A 522 -21.86 16.38 -5.07
N GLN A 523 -22.80 17.17 -4.55
CA GLN A 523 -22.90 17.43 -3.11
C GLN A 523 -23.09 16.16 -2.28
N LYS A 524 -24.02 15.30 -2.68
CA LYS A 524 -24.26 14.02 -2.01
C LYS A 524 -23.02 13.11 -2.07
N LEU A 525 -22.29 13.10 -3.18
CA LEU A 525 -20.99 12.41 -3.27
C LEU A 525 -20.00 12.98 -2.26
N ARG A 526 -19.94 14.30 -2.13
CA ARG A 526 -19.09 14.98 -1.16
C ARG A 526 -19.42 14.52 0.25
N ASP A 527 -20.69 14.53 0.63
CA ASP A 527 -21.14 14.17 1.98
C ASP A 527 -20.76 12.73 2.34
N VAL A 528 -20.94 11.81 1.38
CA VAL A 528 -20.52 10.42 1.57
C VAL A 528 -18.99 10.32 1.65
N HIS A 529 -18.24 11.11 0.87
CA HIS A 529 -16.78 11.14 0.96
C HIS A 529 -16.30 11.61 2.33
N ASP A 530 -16.80 12.73 2.84
CA ASP A 530 -16.44 13.27 4.16
C ASP A 530 -16.79 12.28 5.28
N TYR A 531 -17.94 11.61 5.16
CA TYR A 531 -18.30 10.51 6.05
C TYR A 531 -17.21 9.43 6.09
N LEU A 532 -16.75 8.97 4.91
CA LEU A 532 -15.74 7.93 4.79
C LEU A 532 -14.36 8.42 5.29
N GLN A 533 -13.96 9.65 4.98
CA GLN A 533 -12.69 10.23 5.48
C GLN A 533 -12.71 10.38 7.00
N SER A 534 -13.83 10.78 7.57
CA SER A 534 -13.94 10.94 9.02
C SER A 534 -13.88 9.62 9.77
N LYS A 535 -14.56 8.62 9.23
CA LYS A 535 -14.62 7.28 9.84
C LYS A 535 -13.32 6.51 9.69
N TRP A 536 -12.72 6.54 8.50
CA TRP A 536 -11.59 5.67 8.17
C TRP A 536 -10.25 6.38 8.17
N SER A 537 -10.18 7.66 7.81
CA SER A 537 -8.93 8.42 7.64
C SER A 537 -8.71 9.49 8.73
N ASP A 538 -9.36 9.34 9.88
CA ASP A 538 -9.24 10.22 11.06
C ASP A 538 -9.45 11.73 10.79
N HIS A 539 -10.21 12.08 9.74
CA HIS A 539 -10.54 13.48 9.48
C HIS A 539 -11.61 14.00 10.43
N VAL A 540 -11.42 15.22 10.94
CA VAL A 540 -12.45 15.97 11.67
C VAL A 540 -13.28 16.79 10.68
N ILE A 541 -14.59 16.56 10.67
CA ILE A 541 -15.50 17.26 9.76
C ILE A 541 -16.09 18.51 10.43
N TRP A 542 -15.96 19.65 9.77
CA TRP A 542 -16.59 20.92 10.11
C TRP A 542 -17.53 21.29 8.97
N ASP A 543 -18.75 20.77 9.02
CA ASP A 543 -19.73 20.94 7.94
C ASP A 543 -20.77 22.01 8.29
N PHE A 544 -20.64 23.16 7.65
CA PHE A 544 -21.62 24.25 7.69
C PHE A 544 -22.26 24.51 6.33
N SER A 545 -22.22 23.54 5.40
CA SER A 545 -22.70 23.70 4.01
C SER A 545 -24.15 24.18 3.89
N THR A 546 -24.99 23.94 4.89
CA THR A 546 -26.38 24.41 4.94
C THR A 546 -26.57 25.67 5.78
N SER A 547 -25.50 26.17 6.41
CA SER A 547 -25.49 27.46 7.10
C SER A 547 -25.67 28.56 6.08
N LEU A 548 -26.58 29.46 6.39
CA LEU A 548 -26.87 30.63 5.55
C LEU A 548 -26.29 31.90 6.15
N ARG A 549 -25.47 31.75 7.20
CA ARG A 549 -24.80 32.83 7.92
C ARG A 549 -23.28 32.68 7.73
N PRO A 550 -22.55 33.80 7.70
CA PRO A 550 -21.10 33.80 7.79
C PRO A 550 -20.59 32.95 8.96
N VAL A 551 -19.63 32.09 8.67
CA VAL A 551 -18.94 31.20 9.57
C VAL A 551 -17.54 31.75 9.79
N ARG A 552 -17.13 31.83 11.07
CA ARG A 552 -15.75 32.10 11.43
C ARG A 552 -15.18 30.93 12.20
N LEU A 553 -14.19 30.27 11.62
CA LEU A 553 -13.53 29.10 12.21
C LEU A 553 -12.04 29.18 11.96
N ALA A 554 -11.25 29.00 13.01
CA ALA A 554 -9.82 28.73 12.93
C ALA A 554 -9.57 27.43 13.69
N ALA A 555 -9.64 26.29 13.01
CA ALA A 555 -9.57 24.99 13.66
C ALA A 555 -8.20 24.82 14.35
N ALA A 556 -8.13 24.64 15.67
CA ALA A 556 -6.87 24.40 16.39
C ALA A 556 -6.61 22.90 16.69
N ALA A 557 -7.49 22.00 16.23
CA ALA A 557 -7.41 20.58 16.54
C ALA A 557 -6.21 19.90 15.85
N ASN A 558 -5.47 19.07 16.61
CA ASN A 558 -4.27 18.34 16.19
C ASN A 558 -4.54 17.16 15.21
N GLY A 559 -5.36 17.37 14.18
CA GLY A 559 -5.72 16.33 13.21
C GLY A 559 -6.02 16.90 11.82
N ARG A 560 -6.21 16.00 10.85
CA ARG A 560 -6.60 16.34 9.47
C ARG A 560 -8.03 16.89 9.50
N ASN A 561 -8.29 18.06 8.91
CA ASN A 561 -9.62 18.71 8.97
C ASN A 561 -10.25 18.79 7.58
N ILE A 562 -11.56 18.57 7.49
CA ILE A 562 -12.37 18.97 6.32
C ILE A 562 -13.32 20.05 6.79
N ILE A 563 -13.19 21.25 6.23
CA ILE A 563 -13.95 22.43 6.60
C ILE A 563 -14.77 22.89 5.41
N ARG A 564 -16.09 22.90 5.59
CA ARG A 564 -17.05 23.44 4.63
C ARG A 564 -17.73 24.65 5.24
N GLY A 565 -17.59 25.79 4.59
CA GLY A 565 -18.37 26.98 4.88
C GLY A 565 -19.84 26.81 4.50
N GLY A 566 -20.61 27.86 4.75
CA GLY A 566 -22.00 28.01 4.39
C GLY A 566 -22.18 28.81 3.10
N HIS A 567 -23.22 29.64 3.08
CA HIS A 567 -23.62 30.47 1.95
C HIS A 567 -23.33 31.97 2.13
N GLY A 568 -22.73 32.34 3.27
CA GLY A 568 -22.35 33.72 3.53
C GLY A 568 -20.84 33.85 3.38
N ASP A 569 -20.35 35.09 3.42
CA ASP A 569 -18.91 35.36 3.35
C ASP A 569 -18.18 34.78 4.57
N ASP A 570 -17.56 33.62 4.39
CA ASP A 570 -16.97 32.83 5.45
C ASP A 570 -15.49 33.16 5.67
N GLU A 571 -15.02 33.00 6.91
CA GLU A 571 -13.60 33.07 7.25
C GLU A 571 -13.17 31.74 7.89
N LEU A 572 -12.47 30.93 7.10
CA LEU A 572 -12.15 29.54 7.44
C LEU A 572 -10.63 29.36 7.50
N GLY A 573 -10.13 28.66 8.51
CA GLY A 573 -8.70 28.36 8.67
C GLY A 573 -8.45 27.00 9.31
N GLY A 574 -7.43 26.30 8.80
CA GLY A 574 -6.99 24.99 9.27
C GLY A 574 -6.15 24.98 10.55
N GLY A 575 -5.72 23.78 10.96
CA GLY A 575 -5.09 23.51 12.26
C GLY A 575 -3.60 23.16 12.28
N GLY A 576 -2.81 23.66 11.32
CA GLY A 576 -1.36 23.42 11.27
C GLY A 576 -0.97 22.00 10.80
N GLN A 577 -1.94 21.21 10.34
CA GLN A 577 -1.79 20.01 9.51
C GLN A 577 -2.58 20.20 8.22
N GLU A 578 -2.48 19.23 7.29
CA GLU A 578 -3.28 19.22 6.07
C GLU A 578 -4.78 19.44 6.35
N THR A 579 -5.35 20.41 5.65
CA THR A 579 -6.74 20.80 5.78
C THR A 579 -7.38 20.91 4.40
N ILE A 580 -8.56 20.32 4.24
CA ILE A 580 -9.42 20.57 3.09
C ILE A 580 -10.35 21.75 3.43
N LEU A 581 -10.27 22.83 2.67
CA LEU A 581 -11.06 24.05 2.84
C LEU A 581 -11.98 24.24 1.63
N SER A 582 -13.29 24.33 1.86
CA SER A 582 -14.28 24.71 0.86
C SER A 582 -15.11 25.86 1.44
N GLY A 583 -15.11 27.01 0.77
CA GLY A 583 -15.87 28.18 1.19
C GLY A 583 -17.36 27.96 0.99
N GLY A 584 -17.77 27.78 -0.26
CA GLY A 584 -19.17 27.62 -0.63
C GLY A 584 -19.60 28.80 -1.50
N PRO A 585 -20.89 29.14 -1.55
CA PRO A 585 -21.32 30.42 -2.11
C PRO A 585 -20.98 31.58 -1.17
N GLY A 586 -20.53 32.71 -1.69
CA GLY A 586 -20.12 33.88 -0.90
C GLY A 586 -18.71 34.31 -1.27
N ASP A 587 -18.29 35.52 -0.88
CA ASP A 587 -16.90 35.95 -1.08
C ASP A 587 -16.08 35.49 0.15
N ASP A 588 -15.43 34.32 0.05
CA ASP A 588 -14.86 33.63 1.21
C ASP A 588 -13.37 33.94 1.44
N ILE A 589 -12.93 33.84 2.70
CA ILE A 589 -11.52 33.90 3.10
C ILE A 589 -11.08 32.52 3.57
N LEU A 590 -10.23 31.87 2.78
CA LEU A 590 -9.67 30.55 3.06
C LEU A 590 -8.21 30.68 3.50
N ARG A 591 -7.93 30.37 4.77
CA ARG A 591 -6.59 30.52 5.37
C ARG A 591 -5.89 29.17 5.44
N GLY A 592 -4.89 28.99 4.58
CA GLY A 592 -3.89 27.94 4.72
C GLY A 592 -3.03 28.15 5.95
N THR A 593 -2.50 27.06 6.49
CA THR A 593 -1.61 27.04 7.64
C THR A 593 -0.32 26.28 7.30
N SER A 594 0.45 25.85 8.30
CA SER A 594 1.50 24.87 8.01
C SER A 594 0.86 23.53 7.65
N GLY A 595 1.30 22.88 6.58
CA GLY A 595 0.67 21.64 6.10
C GLY A 595 0.59 21.65 4.58
N ALA A 596 0.14 20.55 3.98
CA ALA A 596 -0.24 20.51 2.58
C ALA A 596 -1.76 20.72 2.51
N ASP A 597 -2.19 21.97 2.40
CA ASP A 597 -3.61 22.32 2.43
C ASP A 597 -4.24 22.17 1.03
N THR A 598 -5.53 21.83 0.98
CA THR A 598 -6.29 21.71 -0.26
C THR A 598 -7.48 22.67 -0.25
N PHE A 599 -7.47 23.65 -1.15
CA PHE A 599 -8.55 24.61 -1.36
C PHE A 599 -9.48 24.11 -2.46
N VAL A 600 -10.75 23.92 -2.14
CA VAL A 600 -11.72 23.22 -2.98
C VAL A 600 -12.79 24.18 -3.46
N PHE A 601 -13.00 24.20 -4.79
CA PHE A 601 -14.04 25.01 -5.42
C PHE A 601 -15.04 24.09 -6.12
N GLY A 602 -16.30 24.11 -5.66
CA GLY A 602 -17.39 23.25 -6.12
C GLY A 602 -18.32 23.90 -7.14
N GLY A 603 -19.30 23.15 -7.68
CA GLY A 603 -20.22 23.69 -8.69
C GLY A 603 -21.06 24.88 -8.20
N ILE A 604 -21.35 24.92 -6.90
CA ILE A 604 -22.14 25.98 -6.23
C ILE A 604 -21.31 27.18 -5.77
N ASP A 605 -19.99 27.02 -5.77
CA ASP A 605 -19.05 28.06 -5.40
C ASP A 605 -19.04 29.11 -6.51
N THR A 606 -19.49 30.32 -6.20
CA THR A 606 -19.79 31.37 -7.19
C THR A 606 -19.26 32.75 -6.81
N GLY A 607 -18.68 32.90 -5.61
CA GLY A 607 -18.11 34.17 -5.18
C GLY A 607 -16.65 34.33 -5.58
N ASN A 608 -16.08 35.48 -5.22
CA ASN A 608 -14.68 35.77 -5.46
C ASN A 608 -13.90 35.59 -4.16
N ASP A 609 -13.11 34.52 -4.11
CA ASP A 609 -12.51 34.08 -2.87
C ASP A 609 -11.08 34.58 -2.69
N LEU A 610 -10.67 34.70 -1.43
CA LEU A 610 -9.33 35.07 -1.02
C LEU A 610 -8.66 33.90 -0.29
N ILE A 611 -7.61 33.36 -0.91
CA ILE A 611 -6.72 32.40 -0.25
C ILE A 611 -5.59 33.17 0.42
N VAL A 612 -5.41 32.92 1.72
CA VAL A 612 -4.33 33.46 2.54
C VAL A 612 -3.35 32.37 2.94
N GLY A 613 -2.06 32.59 2.71
CA GLY A 613 -1.01 31.67 3.13
C GLY A 613 -0.76 30.50 2.19
N PHE A 614 -1.16 30.60 0.92
CA PHE A 614 -0.93 29.56 -0.09
C PHE A 614 0.57 29.29 -0.30
N ASP A 615 1.01 28.07 -0.02
CA ASP A 615 2.34 27.57 -0.32
C ASP A 615 2.36 26.84 -1.68
N PRO A 616 2.92 27.45 -2.75
CA PRO A 616 2.96 26.83 -4.07
C PRO A 616 3.80 25.54 -4.12
N GLU A 617 4.64 25.26 -3.11
CA GLU A 617 5.42 24.03 -3.04
C GLU A 617 4.64 22.86 -2.44
N ASN A 618 3.63 23.11 -1.60
CA ASN A 618 2.96 22.08 -0.78
C ASN A 618 1.43 22.07 -0.90
N ASP A 619 0.79 23.21 -1.14
CA ASP A 619 -0.67 23.33 -1.18
C ASP A 619 -1.26 22.98 -2.55
N VAL A 620 -2.56 22.73 -2.56
CA VAL A 620 -3.33 22.37 -3.75
C VAL A 620 -4.54 23.29 -3.88
N ILE A 621 -4.77 23.82 -5.07
CA ILE A 621 -6.05 24.41 -5.48
C ILE A 621 -6.76 23.40 -6.36
N ASP A 622 -7.92 22.95 -5.92
CA ASP A 622 -8.73 21.94 -6.59
C ASP A 622 -9.98 22.56 -7.24
N LEU A 623 -9.89 22.75 -8.56
CA LEU A 623 -10.94 23.30 -9.42
C LEU A 623 -11.67 22.20 -10.20
N SER A 624 -11.39 20.94 -9.88
CA SER A 624 -11.86 19.77 -10.60
C SER A 624 -13.37 19.74 -10.82
N ALA A 625 -14.13 20.07 -9.79
CA ALA A 625 -15.59 20.04 -9.83
C ALA A 625 -16.17 21.10 -10.76
N LEU A 626 -15.52 22.26 -10.90
CA LEU A 626 -15.95 23.34 -11.82
C LEU A 626 -15.84 22.93 -13.29
N PHE A 627 -14.89 22.07 -13.62
CA PHE A 627 -14.61 21.61 -15.00
C PHE A 627 -14.99 20.14 -15.20
N TRP A 628 -16.00 19.69 -14.46
CA TRP A 628 -16.50 18.32 -14.55
C TRP A 628 -16.95 17.97 -15.99
N GLY A 629 -16.33 16.96 -16.60
CA GLY A 629 -16.62 16.53 -17.97
C GLY A 629 -15.85 17.26 -19.07
N GLU A 630 -15.01 18.25 -18.72
CA GLU A 630 -14.14 18.96 -19.66
C GLU A 630 -12.77 18.27 -19.82
N SER A 631 -12.17 18.38 -21.02
CA SER A 631 -10.83 17.83 -21.32
C SER A 631 -10.08 18.68 -22.34
N GLY A 632 -8.73 18.61 -22.32
CA GLY A 632 -7.85 19.38 -23.21
C GLY A 632 -6.88 20.31 -22.49
N ASP A 633 -6.48 21.40 -23.14
CA ASP A 633 -5.46 22.33 -22.62
C ASP A 633 -6.05 23.28 -21.55
N ALA A 634 -5.58 23.15 -20.31
CA ALA A 634 -6.02 23.95 -19.17
C ALA A 634 -5.89 25.47 -19.35
N ARG A 635 -4.98 25.93 -20.21
CA ARG A 635 -4.74 27.37 -20.47
C ARG A 635 -5.91 28.05 -21.19
N GLN A 636 -6.85 27.28 -21.72
CA GLN A 636 -8.09 27.82 -22.30
C GLN A 636 -9.07 28.31 -21.23
N PHE A 637 -8.93 27.83 -19.99
CA PHE A 637 -9.88 28.05 -18.89
C PHE A 637 -9.29 28.81 -17.71
N LEU A 638 -7.96 28.78 -17.53
CA LEU A 638 -7.26 29.48 -16.46
C LEU A 638 -6.21 30.46 -16.98
N THR A 639 -6.30 31.70 -16.50
CA THR A 639 -5.29 32.74 -16.71
C THR A 639 -4.95 33.42 -15.38
N SER A 640 -3.87 34.21 -15.32
CA SER A 640 -3.53 34.99 -14.12
C SER A 640 -3.22 36.45 -14.41
N ARG A 641 -3.51 37.32 -13.43
CA ARG A 641 -3.07 38.72 -13.40
C ARG A 641 -2.48 39.07 -12.02
N PHE A 642 -1.78 40.21 -11.95
CA PHE A 642 -1.28 40.74 -10.69
C PHE A 642 -2.03 42.00 -10.30
N ASP A 643 -2.54 42.03 -9.08
CA ASP A 643 -3.20 43.20 -8.51
C ASP A 643 -2.36 43.74 -7.34
N THR A 644 -2.29 45.08 -7.21
CA THR A 644 -1.52 45.73 -6.14
C THR A 644 -2.42 46.00 -4.95
N ARG A 645 -1.98 45.56 -3.78
CA ARG A 645 -2.67 45.81 -2.53
C ARG A 645 -2.10 47.03 -1.82
N PHE A 646 -2.96 47.94 -1.36
CA PHE A 646 -2.59 49.21 -0.75
C PHE A 646 -2.98 49.33 0.74
N ASP A 647 -3.47 48.24 1.34
CA ASP A 647 -3.90 48.17 2.73
C ASP A 647 -2.72 47.98 3.72
N THR A 648 -1.54 47.60 3.23
CA THR A 648 -0.30 47.50 4.00
C THR A 648 0.58 48.75 3.82
N PRO A 649 1.44 49.11 4.81
CA PRO A 649 2.32 50.27 4.71
C PRO A 649 3.28 50.25 3.51
N ILE A 650 3.59 49.05 2.99
CA ILE A 650 4.39 48.82 1.78
C ILE A 650 3.49 48.00 0.85
N PRO A 651 3.04 48.55 -0.29
CA PRO A 651 2.15 47.83 -1.19
C PRO A 651 2.70 46.46 -1.57
N THR A 652 1.86 45.43 -1.44
CA THR A 652 2.16 44.06 -1.84
C THR A 652 1.45 43.72 -3.15
N LEU A 653 1.77 42.56 -3.73
CA LEU A 653 1.16 42.07 -4.96
C LEU A 653 0.44 40.76 -4.67
N ASP A 654 -0.76 40.65 -5.21
CA ASP A 654 -1.56 39.43 -5.21
C ASP A 654 -1.58 38.84 -6.61
N THR A 655 -1.63 37.51 -6.68
CA THR A 655 -1.94 36.81 -7.93
C THR A 655 -3.43 36.54 -7.97
N ILE A 656 -4.11 37.01 -9.01
CA ILE A 656 -5.52 36.72 -9.26
C ILE A 656 -5.59 35.64 -10.33
N LEU A 657 -6.13 34.48 -9.97
CA LEU A 657 -6.50 33.43 -10.90
C LEU A 657 -7.87 33.76 -11.48
N ILE A 658 -7.95 33.85 -12.81
CA ILE A 658 -9.19 34.16 -13.53
C ILE A 658 -9.67 32.89 -14.22
N LEU A 659 -10.82 32.40 -13.78
CA LEU A 659 -11.44 31.18 -14.25
C LEU A 659 -12.57 31.50 -15.23
N GLN A 660 -12.52 30.89 -16.41
CA GLN A 660 -13.62 30.93 -17.37
C GLN A 660 -14.46 29.65 -17.20
N ARG A 661 -15.65 29.77 -16.61
CA ARG A 661 -16.51 28.61 -16.31
C ARG A 661 -17.21 28.07 -17.57
N PRO A 662 -17.59 26.78 -17.62
CA PRO A 662 -18.29 26.18 -18.76
C PRO A 662 -19.64 26.84 -19.10
N ASP A 663 -20.30 27.46 -18.11
CA ASP A 663 -21.54 28.21 -18.29
C ASP A 663 -21.35 29.62 -18.90
N GLY A 664 -20.09 30.02 -19.13
CA GLY A 664 -19.70 31.31 -19.68
C GLY A 664 -19.46 32.42 -18.64
N SER A 665 -19.69 32.16 -17.35
CA SER A 665 -19.38 33.09 -16.27
C SER A 665 -17.88 33.13 -15.96
N THR A 666 -17.45 34.14 -15.20
CA THR A 666 -16.06 34.32 -14.76
C THR A 666 -16.04 34.34 -13.23
N GLN A 667 -15.08 33.63 -12.64
CA GLN A 667 -14.81 33.62 -11.20
C GLN A 667 -13.34 34.01 -10.96
N GLU A 668 -13.09 34.80 -9.91
CA GLU A 668 -11.73 35.20 -9.53
C GLU A 668 -11.35 34.57 -8.18
N ILE A 669 -10.16 33.99 -8.10
CA ILE A 669 -9.55 33.52 -6.84
C ILE A 669 -8.28 34.34 -6.61
N ALA A 670 -8.25 35.10 -5.52
CA ALA A 670 -7.13 35.93 -5.13
C ALA A 670 -6.18 35.18 -4.20
N LEU A 671 -4.89 35.15 -4.54
CA LEU A 671 -3.84 34.57 -3.70
C LEU A 671 -3.07 35.70 -3.02
N GLN A 672 -3.30 35.85 -1.72
CA GLN A 672 -2.73 36.92 -0.92
C GLN A 672 -1.22 36.83 -0.82
N ASP A 673 -0.53 37.96 -1.09
CA ASP A 673 0.92 38.12 -0.93
C ASP A 673 1.75 37.07 -1.69
N THR A 674 1.15 36.48 -2.71
CA THR A 674 1.72 35.41 -3.52
C THR A 674 1.87 35.90 -4.95
N VAL A 675 3.09 35.79 -5.49
CA VAL A 675 3.41 36.33 -6.83
C VAL A 675 3.95 35.22 -7.71
N PHE A 676 3.13 34.73 -8.64
CA PHE A 676 3.61 33.83 -9.68
C PHE A 676 3.01 34.11 -11.07
N GLY A 677 3.86 34.11 -12.09
CA GLY A 677 3.50 34.45 -13.47
C GLY A 677 2.96 33.25 -14.26
N ALA A 678 2.59 33.49 -15.52
CA ALA A 678 2.00 32.46 -16.39
C ALA A 678 2.84 31.16 -16.50
N ARG A 679 4.18 31.25 -16.45
CA ARG A 679 5.04 30.07 -16.43
C ARG A 679 4.84 29.22 -15.17
N GLN A 680 4.74 29.84 -14.00
CA GLN A 680 4.55 29.13 -12.75
C GLN A 680 3.13 28.56 -12.64
N VAL A 681 2.11 29.18 -13.25
CA VAL A 681 0.78 28.55 -13.41
C VAL A 681 0.89 27.23 -14.17
N ILE A 682 1.68 27.19 -15.25
CA ILE A 682 1.96 25.95 -15.99
C ILE A 682 2.68 24.94 -15.09
N GLU A 683 3.71 25.36 -14.34
CA GLU A 683 4.44 24.52 -13.39
C GLU A 683 3.47 23.90 -12.37
N LEU A 684 2.59 24.70 -11.76
CA LEU A 684 1.62 24.24 -10.75
C LEU A 684 0.56 23.29 -11.33
N ILE A 685 0.07 23.51 -12.55
CA ILE A 685 -0.87 22.57 -13.19
C ILE A 685 -0.16 21.23 -13.48
N VAL A 686 1.02 21.26 -14.10
CA VAL A 686 1.81 20.06 -14.41
C VAL A 686 2.16 19.30 -13.14
N GLU A 687 2.54 20.00 -12.07
CA GLU A 687 2.92 19.40 -10.79
C GLU A 687 1.69 18.87 -10.01
N GLY A 688 0.46 19.18 -10.43
CA GLY A 688 -0.77 18.76 -9.77
C GLY A 688 -1.15 19.61 -8.55
N ARG A 689 -0.54 20.79 -8.41
CA ARG A 689 -0.80 21.82 -7.40
C ARG A 689 -2.01 22.69 -7.75
N ILE A 690 -2.33 22.82 -9.04
CA ILE A 690 -3.63 23.31 -9.51
C ILE A 690 -4.31 22.17 -10.29
N ARG A 691 -5.40 21.65 -9.76
CA ARG A 691 -6.15 20.52 -10.37
C ARG A 691 -7.36 21.05 -11.11
N MET A 692 -7.59 20.58 -12.34
CA MET A 692 -8.59 21.13 -13.25
C MET A 692 -9.41 20.06 -13.99
N GLY A 693 -9.76 18.94 -13.36
CA GLY A 693 -10.58 17.96 -14.07
C GLY A 693 -9.77 17.14 -15.07
N GLY A 694 -10.34 16.89 -16.24
CA GLY A 694 -9.68 16.29 -17.39
C GLY A 694 -8.78 17.27 -18.17
N LEU A 695 -8.61 18.51 -17.71
CA LEU A 695 -7.76 19.52 -18.33
C LEU A 695 -6.32 19.38 -17.83
N SER A 696 -5.35 19.45 -18.74
CA SER A 696 -3.92 19.34 -18.41
C SER A 696 -3.06 20.28 -19.29
N ILE A 697 -1.74 20.28 -19.06
CA ILE A 697 -0.78 20.94 -19.95
C ILE A 697 -0.19 19.87 -20.89
N PRO A 698 -0.17 20.11 -22.22
CA PRO A 698 0.41 19.16 -23.17
C PRO A 698 1.84 18.76 -22.80
N THR A 699 2.02 17.48 -22.49
CA THR A 699 3.29 16.84 -22.12
C THR A 699 3.31 15.44 -22.70
N GLU A 700 4.37 15.07 -23.42
CA GLU A 700 4.54 13.74 -24.00
C GLU A 700 5.79 13.09 -23.41
N VAL A 701 5.72 11.85 -22.95
CA VAL A 701 6.83 11.11 -22.34
C VAL A 701 7.08 9.81 -23.11
N THR A 702 8.34 9.52 -23.42
CA THR A 702 8.75 8.36 -24.22
C THR A 702 9.89 7.59 -23.59
N LEU A 703 9.93 6.28 -23.84
CA LEU A 703 10.95 5.35 -23.37
C LEU A 703 11.65 4.69 -24.56
N ALA A 704 12.97 4.60 -24.50
CA ALA A 704 13.73 3.83 -25.48
C ALA A 704 14.98 3.19 -24.85
N LEU A 705 15.50 2.12 -25.46
CA LEU A 705 16.84 1.62 -25.14
C LEU A 705 17.88 2.69 -25.52
N ALA A 706 18.72 3.03 -24.55
CA ALA A 706 19.78 4.01 -24.74
C ALA A 706 20.82 3.52 -25.78
N PRO A 707 21.55 4.42 -26.45
CA PRO A 707 22.62 4.04 -27.36
C PRO A 707 23.64 3.11 -26.69
N GLY A 708 23.90 1.95 -27.29
CA GLY A 708 24.79 0.92 -26.74
C GLY A 708 24.09 -0.21 -25.98
N SER A 709 22.80 -0.06 -25.66
CA SER A 709 21.98 -1.08 -24.99
C SER A 709 21.08 -1.89 -25.94
N GLN A 710 21.26 -1.72 -27.24
CA GLN A 710 20.46 -2.35 -28.32
C GLN A 710 21.03 -3.70 -28.79
N ASP A 711 22.01 -4.28 -28.07
CA ASP A 711 22.70 -5.51 -28.51
C ASP A 711 21.85 -6.77 -28.26
N ASP A 712 21.42 -7.51 -29.28
CA ASP A 712 20.54 -8.70 -29.13
C ASP A 712 21.15 -9.89 -28.35
N THR A 713 22.33 -9.75 -27.75
CA THR A 713 22.92 -10.76 -26.85
C THR A 713 22.12 -10.90 -25.54
N VAL A 714 21.99 -12.12 -25.04
CA VAL A 714 21.42 -12.40 -23.71
C VAL A 714 22.44 -11.95 -22.66
N LEU A 715 22.03 -11.05 -21.77
CA LEU A 715 22.83 -10.59 -20.64
C LEU A 715 22.94 -11.71 -19.61
N ARG A 716 24.06 -11.76 -18.89
CA ARG A 716 24.16 -12.65 -17.74
C ARG A 716 23.58 -11.96 -16.52
N GLU A 717 23.13 -12.79 -15.59
CA GLU A 717 22.76 -12.33 -14.26
C GLU A 717 24.04 -11.93 -13.47
N SER A 718 24.53 -10.72 -13.74
CA SER A 718 25.79 -10.21 -13.20
C SER A 718 25.76 -8.69 -13.12
N PRO A 719 26.29 -8.09 -12.03
CA PRO A 719 26.32 -6.63 -11.91
C PRO A 719 27.28 -5.95 -12.92
N GLU A 720 28.14 -6.75 -13.55
CA GLU A 720 29.07 -6.32 -14.61
C GLU A 720 28.38 -6.14 -15.96
N ASP A 721 27.29 -6.89 -16.19
CA ASP A 721 26.46 -6.75 -17.38
C ASP A 721 25.36 -5.71 -17.06
N SER A 722 24.99 -4.88 -18.04
CA SER A 722 23.97 -3.84 -17.83
C SER A 722 23.34 -3.39 -19.12
N PHE A 723 22.16 -2.79 -19.02
CA PHE A 723 21.56 -2.04 -20.11
C PHE A 723 20.93 -0.77 -19.54
N SER A 724 20.83 0.26 -20.37
CA SER A 724 20.23 1.52 -19.98
C SER A 724 19.05 1.84 -20.87
N VAL A 725 18.06 2.50 -20.28
CA VAL A 725 16.92 3.10 -20.98
C VAL A 725 16.98 4.61 -20.81
N GLU A 726 16.59 5.32 -21.85
CA GLU A 726 16.42 6.77 -21.83
C GLU A 726 14.93 7.09 -21.76
N VAL A 727 14.54 7.82 -20.72
CA VAL A 727 13.20 8.41 -20.58
C VAL A 727 13.29 9.84 -21.06
N THR A 728 12.48 10.24 -22.03
CA THR A 728 12.46 11.62 -22.55
C THR A 728 11.07 12.22 -22.43
N ARG A 729 10.99 13.54 -22.25
CA ARG A 729 9.72 14.28 -22.25
C ARG A 729 9.76 15.54 -23.11
N THR A 730 8.63 15.88 -23.73
CA THR A 730 8.47 17.04 -24.62
C THR A 730 7.13 17.76 -24.37
N GLY A 731 6.94 18.93 -24.99
CA GLY A 731 5.75 19.76 -24.84
C GLY A 731 5.93 20.94 -23.89
N ASP A 732 4.87 21.75 -23.76
CA ASP A 732 4.87 22.97 -22.93
C ASP A 732 4.95 22.63 -21.43
N GLY A 733 4.51 21.43 -21.02
CA GLY A 733 4.57 20.99 -19.63
C GLY A 733 5.97 20.66 -19.12
N THR A 734 6.99 20.66 -19.99
CA THR A 734 8.40 20.54 -19.58
C THR A 734 8.85 21.62 -18.59
N ALA A 735 8.11 22.74 -18.50
CA ALA A 735 8.38 23.77 -17.51
C ALA A 735 8.26 23.27 -16.06
N GLY A 736 7.30 22.38 -15.78
CA GLY A 736 7.04 21.82 -14.44
C GLY A 736 7.95 20.63 -14.11
N ALA A 737 8.10 20.34 -12.82
CA ALA A 737 8.64 19.07 -12.37
C ALA A 737 7.64 17.95 -12.67
N LEU A 738 8.14 16.74 -12.95
CA LEU A 738 7.29 15.61 -13.28
C LEU A 738 7.90 14.30 -12.79
N GLU A 739 7.09 13.52 -12.09
CA GLU A 739 7.42 12.14 -11.77
C GLU A 739 6.87 11.22 -12.85
N VAL A 740 7.76 10.41 -13.43
CA VAL A 740 7.44 9.43 -14.46
C VAL A 740 7.63 8.03 -13.90
N PRO A 741 6.56 7.34 -13.47
CA PRO A 741 6.63 5.95 -13.09
C PRO A 741 6.98 5.02 -14.26
N LEU A 742 7.90 4.09 -14.00
CA LEU A 742 8.26 2.96 -14.84
C LEU A 742 7.78 1.65 -14.19
N GLY A 743 7.13 0.80 -14.98
CA GLY A 743 6.81 -0.56 -14.59
C GLY A 743 7.96 -1.51 -14.87
N LEU A 744 8.20 -2.45 -13.95
CA LEU A 744 9.12 -3.57 -14.10
C LEU A 744 8.30 -4.85 -14.28
N PHE A 745 8.18 -5.30 -15.52
CA PHE A 745 7.31 -6.40 -15.94
C PHE A 745 8.07 -7.73 -16.11
N GLN A 746 7.35 -8.86 -16.06
CA GLN A 746 7.85 -10.25 -16.17
C GLN A 746 8.81 -10.68 -15.04
N ASP A 747 9.54 -11.80 -15.17
CA ASP A 747 10.39 -12.43 -14.13
C ASP A 747 11.56 -11.53 -13.62
N ALA A 748 11.67 -10.29 -14.11
CA ALA A 748 12.46 -9.20 -13.53
C ALA A 748 11.91 -8.73 -12.15
N LEU A 749 11.68 -9.66 -11.23
CA LEU A 749 11.01 -9.46 -9.95
C LEU A 749 11.89 -8.70 -8.97
N GLY A 750 11.94 -7.37 -9.07
CA GLY A 750 11.96 -6.49 -7.88
C GLY A 750 13.22 -6.49 -6.99
N GLU A 751 14.06 -7.51 -7.02
CA GLU A 751 15.26 -7.68 -6.21
C GLU A 751 16.42 -8.27 -7.02
N ASP A 752 16.16 -8.83 -8.21
CA ASP A 752 17.21 -9.39 -9.09
C ASP A 752 17.83 -8.31 -9.99
N VAL A 753 17.51 -7.04 -9.77
CA VAL A 753 18.06 -5.93 -10.56
C VAL A 753 18.35 -4.72 -9.68
N ILE A 754 19.52 -4.11 -9.88
CA ILE A 754 19.83 -2.76 -9.37
C ILE A 754 19.45 -1.74 -10.44
N LEU A 755 18.76 -0.68 -10.01
CA LEU A 755 18.51 0.51 -10.83
C LEU A 755 19.45 1.64 -10.40
N GLU A 756 20.18 2.21 -11.35
CA GLU A 756 21.03 3.39 -11.16
C GLU A 756 20.47 4.57 -11.98
N GLY A 757 20.45 5.76 -11.37
CA GLY A 757 19.94 7.01 -11.96
C GLY A 757 19.11 7.81 -10.96
N ASP A 758 18.50 8.92 -11.40
CA ASP A 758 17.53 9.68 -10.60
C ASP A 758 16.18 8.96 -10.58
N VAL A 759 16.20 7.78 -9.94
CA VAL A 759 15.08 6.87 -9.84
C VAL A 759 14.94 6.35 -8.41
N SER A 760 13.73 6.43 -7.86
CA SER A 760 13.38 5.73 -6.62
C SER A 760 12.66 4.44 -6.95
N ARG A 761 12.82 3.40 -6.13
CA ARG A 761 12.20 2.08 -6.39
C ARG A 761 11.38 1.63 -5.20
N ASN A 762 10.18 1.11 -5.48
CA ASN A 762 9.40 0.33 -4.52
C ASN A 762 8.89 -0.94 -5.21
N GLY A 763 9.52 -2.08 -4.90
CA GLY A 763 9.22 -3.36 -5.55
C GLY A 763 9.38 -3.33 -7.07
N GLN A 764 8.26 -3.50 -7.78
CA GLN A 764 8.20 -3.57 -9.25
C GLN A 764 7.95 -2.23 -9.93
N ARG A 765 7.93 -1.13 -9.17
CA ARG A 765 7.80 0.22 -9.69
C ARG A 765 9.09 0.97 -9.44
N ALA A 766 9.50 1.73 -10.45
CA ALA A 766 10.52 2.74 -10.33
C ALA A 766 9.92 4.12 -10.68
N VAL A 767 10.36 5.20 -10.04
CA VAL A 767 9.87 6.57 -10.32
C VAL A 767 11.03 7.41 -10.77
N VAL A 768 10.97 7.88 -12.01
CA VAL A 768 11.97 8.77 -12.59
C VAL A 768 11.54 10.22 -12.34
N ASN A 769 12.37 10.96 -11.62
CA ASN A 769 12.04 12.33 -11.23
C ASN A 769 12.67 13.33 -12.20
N PHE A 770 11.84 14.09 -12.92
CA PHE A 770 12.29 15.20 -13.75
C PHE A 770 12.16 16.51 -12.98
N ASP A 771 13.26 17.23 -12.84
CA ASP A 771 13.25 18.60 -12.33
C ASP A 771 12.63 19.56 -13.35
N ARG A 772 12.18 20.75 -12.90
CA ARG A 772 11.65 21.80 -13.78
C ARG A 772 12.59 22.09 -14.97
N GLY A 773 12.10 21.95 -16.19
CA GLY A 773 12.86 22.19 -17.42
C GLY A 773 13.75 21.03 -17.90
N GLU A 774 13.88 19.96 -17.13
CA GLU A 774 14.67 18.79 -17.53
C GLU A 774 13.92 17.96 -18.60
N THR A 775 14.58 17.43 -19.63
CA THR A 775 13.88 16.76 -20.75
C THR A 775 14.26 15.30 -20.96
N SER A 776 15.32 14.80 -20.32
CA SER A 776 15.76 13.41 -20.47
C SER A 776 16.42 12.87 -19.19
N LYS A 777 16.20 11.60 -18.87
CA LYS A 777 16.87 10.85 -17.80
C LYS A 777 17.35 9.51 -18.33
N LEU A 778 18.52 9.08 -17.87
CA LEU A 778 19.11 7.78 -18.20
C LEU A 778 19.03 6.87 -16.98
N ILE A 779 18.36 5.73 -17.12
CA ILE A 779 18.23 4.72 -16.07
C ILE A 779 19.00 3.47 -16.47
N THR A 780 19.88 2.97 -15.62
CA THR A 780 20.70 1.78 -15.87
C THR A 780 20.25 0.62 -15.02
N PHE A 781 20.05 -0.53 -15.67
CA PHE A 781 19.61 -1.79 -15.09
C PHE A 781 20.82 -2.73 -15.00
N ARG A 782 21.11 -3.23 -13.81
CA ARG A 782 22.16 -4.25 -13.57
C ARG A 782 21.55 -5.51 -12.97
N PRO A 783 21.60 -6.66 -13.66
CA PRO A 783 21.17 -7.92 -13.07
C PRO A 783 21.98 -8.32 -11.83
N LEU A 784 21.33 -8.97 -10.88
CA LEU A 784 21.91 -9.43 -9.62
C LEU A 784 21.90 -10.95 -9.57
N PRO A 785 23.06 -11.61 -9.40
CA PRO A 785 23.13 -13.07 -9.39
C PRO A 785 22.43 -13.66 -8.17
N ASP A 786 21.63 -14.69 -8.38
CA ASP A 786 20.96 -15.43 -7.32
C ASP A 786 21.47 -16.90 -7.20
N LEU A 787 20.75 -17.73 -6.44
CA LEU A 787 21.03 -19.16 -6.26
C LEU A 787 19.96 -20.04 -6.92
N GLU A 788 19.25 -19.51 -7.90
CA GLU A 788 18.23 -20.17 -8.70
C GLU A 788 18.75 -20.33 -10.13
N THR A 789 18.03 -21.11 -10.94
CA THR A 789 18.43 -21.30 -12.33
C THR A 789 17.19 -21.56 -13.17
N GLU A 790 16.62 -20.47 -13.66
CA GLU A 790 15.33 -20.39 -14.33
C GLU A 790 15.47 -20.36 -15.86
N GLY A 791 16.68 -20.02 -16.35
CA GLY A 791 17.01 -19.98 -17.77
C GLY A 791 16.88 -18.57 -18.37
N PRO A 792 16.82 -18.41 -19.70
CA PRO A 792 16.70 -17.08 -20.29
C PRO A 792 15.32 -16.47 -20.02
N GLU A 793 15.32 -15.44 -19.19
CA GLU A 793 14.18 -14.60 -18.90
C GLU A 793 14.15 -13.38 -19.81
N ARG A 794 12.97 -12.81 -19.97
CA ARG A 794 12.79 -11.54 -20.69
C ARG A 794 12.39 -10.47 -19.67
N TRP A 795 13.30 -9.57 -19.40
CA TRP A 795 13.05 -8.41 -18.56
C TRP A 795 12.49 -7.29 -19.41
N GLU A 796 11.35 -6.74 -19.00
CA GLU A 796 10.65 -5.71 -19.76
C GLU A 796 10.27 -4.54 -18.85
N THR A 797 10.43 -3.32 -19.37
CA THR A 797 10.08 -2.09 -18.67
C THR A 797 9.36 -1.12 -19.60
N ALA A 798 8.35 -0.42 -19.09
CA ALA A 798 7.59 0.56 -19.84
C ALA A 798 7.24 1.76 -18.95
N ILE A 799 7.03 2.93 -19.57
CA ILE A 799 6.42 4.07 -18.87
C ILE A 799 4.97 3.70 -18.55
N LEU A 800 4.58 3.97 -17.31
CA LEU A 800 3.20 3.79 -16.91
C LEU A 800 2.37 5.00 -17.35
N PRO A 801 1.16 4.77 -17.90
CA PRO A 801 0.23 5.84 -18.23
C PRO A 801 -0.04 6.77 -17.04
N HIS A 802 -0.18 8.06 -17.31
CA HIS A 802 -0.48 9.05 -16.28
C HIS A 802 -1.15 10.27 -16.89
N PHE A 803 -2.15 10.82 -16.23
CA PHE A 803 -2.86 11.99 -16.74
C PHE A 803 -2.08 13.28 -16.97
N ARG A 804 -0.89 13.40 -16.39
CA ARG A 804 -0.04 14.58 -16.53
C ARG A 804 0.66 14.59 -17.89
N TYR A 805 0.67 13.46 -18.58
CA TYR A 805 1.38 13.29 -19.83
C TYR A 805 0.83 12.16 -20.70
N ASP A 806 0.98 12.31 -22.01
CA ASP A 806 0.75 11.22 -22.95
C ASP A 806 1.99 10.31 -23.02
N VAL A 807 1.79 9.00 -23.01
CA VAL A 807 2.87 8.03 -23.21
C VAL A 807 2.98 7.66 -24.69
N THR A 808 4.17 7.80 -25.26
CA THR A 808 4.45 7.31 -26.62
C THR A 808 5.73 6.47 -26.67
N GLY A 809 5.76 5.47 -27.57
CA GLY A 809 6.85 4.50 -27.66
C GLY A 809 6.50 3.11 -27.12
N ASP A 810 7.36 2.13 -27.42
CA ASP A 810 7.18 0.74 -27.03
C ASP A 810 7.93 0.42 -25.72
N PRO A 811 7.51 -0.62 -24.96
CA PRO A 811 8.29 -1.15 -23.85
C PRO A 811 9.73 -1.50 -24.26
N ALA A 812 10.69 -1.21 -23.38
CA ALA A 812 12.07 -1.63 -23.54
C ALA A 812 12.27 -3.01 -22.90
N ALA A 813 12.84 -3.96 -23.64
CA ALA A 813 13.05 -5.31 -23.14
C ALA A 813 14.48 -5.82 -23.39
N ARG A 814 14.94 -6.71 -22.52
CA ARG A 814 16.23 -7.40 -22.57
C ARG A 814 16.08 -8.85 -22.12
N SER A 815 16.88 -9.74 -22.69
CA SER A 815 16.99 -11.08 -22.14
C SER A 815 18.12 -11.16 -21.13
N VAL A 816 17.84 -11.72 -19.97
CA VAL A 816 18.80 -12.03 -18.91
C VAL A 816 18.77 -13.54 -18.68
N SER A 817 19.90 -14.15 -18.38
CA SER A 817 19.96 -15.58 -18.08
C SER A 817 20.98 -15.84 -16.99
N ASP A 818 20.63 -16.79 -16.13
CA ASP A 818 21.49 -17.23 -15.04
C ASP A 818 22.69 -17.99 -15.60
N ASP A 819 23.77 -17.94 -14.82
CA ASP A 819 24.85 -18.87 -15.03
C ASP A 819 24.45 -20.26 -14.50
N PRO A 820 24.85 -21.37 -15.15
CA PRO A 820 24.52 -22.69 -14.65
C PRO A 820 25.03 -22.88 -13.22
N LEU A 821 24.16 -23.30 -12.29
CA LEU A 821 24.55 -23.73 -10.97
C LEU A 821 25.10 -25.17 -11.04
N VAL A 822 26.28 -25.42 -10.50
CA VAL A 822 26.94 -26.73 -10.54
C VAL A 822 27.13 -27.25 -9.12
N HIS A 823 26.68 -28.47 -8.88
CA HIS A 823 26.82 -29.15 -7.59
C HIS A 823 27.18 -30.63 -7.78
N LEU A 824 27.61 -31.28 -6.70
CA LEU A 824 28.04 -32.67 -6.69
C LEU A 824 27.04 -33.57 -5.97
N VAL A 825 26.84 -34.78 -6.49
CA VAL A 825 26.08 -35.83 -5.82
C VAL A 825 26.87 -37.13 -5.83
N VAL A 826 27.18 -37.65 -4.65
CA VAL A 826 27.78 -38.98 -4.49
C VAL A 826 26.68 -40.02 -4.65
N THR A 827 26.78 -40.86 -5.69
CA THR A 827 25.79 -41.93 -5.97
C THR A 827 26.29 -43.30 -5.52
N GLU A 828 27.60 -43.50 -5.50
CA GLU A 828 28.24 -44.66 -4.91
C GLU A 828 29.50 -44.17 -4.19
N PRO A 829 29.54 -44.18 -2.84
CA PRO A 829 30.66 -43.59 -2.10
C PRO A 829 31.92 -44.45 -2.12
N ASN A 830 31.84 -45.74 -2.46
CA ASN A 830 32.93 -46.70 -2.21
C ASN A 830 33.55 -47.27 -3.50
N ALA A 831 34.86 -47.11 -3.65
CA ALA A 831 35.71 -47.79 -4.61
C ALA A 831 36.38 -49.00 -3.93
N LEU A 832 36.01 -50.21 -4.31
CA LEU A 832 36.49 -51.43 -3.66
C LEU A 832 37.54 -52.16 -4.50
N THR A 833 38.50 -52.81 -3.84
CA THR A 833 39.48 -53.70 -4.52
C THR A 833 38.83 -54.95 -5.14
N SER A 834 37.56 -55.23 -4.80
CA SER A 834 36.72 -56.24 -5.45
C SER A 834 36.22 -55.84 -6.85
N GLY A 835 36.45 -54.59 -7.28
CA GLY A 835 36.07 -54.08 -8.61
C GLY A 835 34.90 -53.08 -8.61
N GLN A 836 34.26 -52.81 -7.47
CA GLN A 836 33.26 -51.75 -7.35
C GLN A 836 33.92 -50.36 -7.50
N SER A 837 33.30 -49.46 -8.26
CA SER A 837 33.78 -48.07 -8.43
C SER A 837 32.94 -47.12 -7.59
N ALA A 838 33.58 -46.14 -6.95
CA ALA A 838 32.86 -44.98 -6.45
C ALA A 838 32.37 -44.13 -7.63
N ARG A 839 31.19 -43.51 -7.51
CA ARG A 839 30.54 -42.71 -8.55
C ARG A 839 30.09 -41.37 -7.98
N VAL A 840 30.63 -40.31 -8.54
CA VAL A 840 30.22 -38.92 -8.26
C VAL A 840 29.58 -38.35 -9.52
N ARG A 841 28.36 -37.85 -9.41
CA ARG A 841 27.70 -37.10 -10.48
C ARG A 841 27.99 -35.63 -10.29
N VAL A 842 28.48 -35.00 -11.34
CA VAL A 842 28.55 -33.54 -11.46
C VAL A 842 27.28 -33.11 -12.16
N ILE A 843 26.43 -32.40 -11.44
CA ILE A 843 25.11 -31.97 -11.89
C ILE A 843 25.21 -30.48 -12.19
N ARG A 844 24.57 -30.07 -13.28
CA ARG A 844 24.24 -28.67 -13.51
C ARG A 844 22.74 -28.49 -13.44
N ASP A 845 22.33 -27.41 -12.82
CA ASP A 845 20.98 -26.89 -12.92
C ASP A 845 20.92 -25.89 -14.09
N GLY A 846 19.71 -25.63 -14.59
CA GLY A 846 19.49 -24.82 -15.79
C GLY A 846 19.54 -25.55 -17.14
N ALA A 847 19.32 -24.78 -18.21
CA ALA A 847 19.09 -25.32 -19.54
C ALA A 847 20.36 -26.01 -20.11
N PRO A 848 20.30 -27.31 -20.47
CA PRO A 848 21.49 -28.04 -20.86
C PRO A 848 21.97 -27.77 -22.31
N THR A 849 21.60 -26.65 -22.91
CA THR A 849 21.71 -26.39 -24.36
C THR A 849 23.15 -26.38 -24.87
N GLN A 850 24.10 -25.96 -24.05
CA GLN A 850 25.53 -25.95 -24.36
C GLN A 850 26.30 -26.98 -23.52
N ALA A 851 27.49 -27.40 -23.98
CA ALA A 851 28.36 -28.24 -23.18
C ALA A 851 29.08 -27.39 -22.11
N LEU A 852 29.09 -27.85 -20.86
CA LEU A 852 29.72 -27.14 -19.74
C LEU A 852 30.96 -27.91 -19.27
N THR A 853 32.11 -27.23 -19.21
CA THR A 853 33.34 -27.82 -18.64
C THR A 853 33.52 -27.31 -17.22
N VAL A 854 33.51 -28.25 -16.29
CA VAL A 854 33.59 -28.02 -14.84
C VAL A 854 34.98 -28.40 -14.36
N ASN A 855 35.60 -27.52 -13.57
CA ASN A 855 36.92 -27.72 -12.99
C ASN A 855 36.82 -28.44 -11.63
N LEU A 856 37.72 -29.39 -11.42
CA LEU A 856 37.76 -30.25 -10.24
C LEU A 856 39.13 -30.22 -9.58
N GLU A 857 39.14 -30.09 -8.26
CA GLU A 857 40.31 -30.35 -7.42
C GLU A 857 40.12 -31.70 -6.71
N LEU A 858 41.23 -32.41 -6.51
CA LEU A 858 41.26 -33.66 -5.75
C LEU A 858 42.30 -33.52 -4.65
N ASP A 859 41.86 -33.79 -3.43
CA ASP A 859 42.64 -33.85 -2.21
C ASP A 859 42.28 -35.13 -1.43
N GLY A 860 42.78 -35.26 -0.20
CA GLY A 860 42.50 -36.38 0.69
C GLY A 860 43.68 -37.35 0.84
N THR A 861 43.48 -38.45 1.54
CA THR A 861 44.54 -39.42 1.85
C THR A 861 44.73 -40.48 0.76
N ALA A 862 43.77 -40.62 -0.15
CA ALA A 862 43.88 -41.47 -1.33
C ALA A 862 44.88 -40.86 -2.33
N LEU A 863 45.89 -41.63 -2.72
CA LEU A 863 46.97 -41.17 -3.60
C LEU A 863 46.77 -41.79 -4.97
N GLU A 864 46.76 -40.94 -6.00
CA GLU A 864 46.69 -41.38 -7.39
C GLU A 864 47.90 -42.27 -7.75
N GLY A 865 47.65 -43.35 -8.48
CA GLY A 865 48.68 -44.32 -8.89
C GLY A 865 49.15 -45.27 -7.77
N THR A 866 48.71 -45.06 -6.53
CA THR A 866 49.00 -45.97 -5.39
C THR A 866 47.73 -46.63 -4.85
N HIS A 867 46.71 -45.83 -4.51
CA HIS A 867 45.45 -46.32 -3.95
C HIS A 867 44.33 -46.33 -5.01
N ILE A 868 44.24 -45.24 -5.76
CA ILE A 868 43.22 -45.01 -6.80
C ILE A 868 43.86 -44.71 -8.16
N ASN A 869 43.14 -45.01 -9.24
CA ASN A 869 43.54 -44.63 -10.58
C ASN A 869 43.43 -43.10 -10.76
N SER A 870 44.10 -42.55 -11.77
CA SER A 870 44.12 -41.10 -11.99
C SER A 870 42.74 -40.55 -12.31
N ILE A 871 42.39 -39.42 -11.68
CA ILE A 871 41.13 -38.70 -11.79
C ILE A 871 41.35 -37.44 -12.65
N PRO A 872 40.49 -37.17 -13.65
CA PRO A 872 40.56 -35.95 -14.43
C PRO A 872 40.30 -34.71 -13.57
N ARG A 873 41.03 -33.63 -13.84
CA ARG A 873 40.87 -32.32 -13.17
C ARG A 873 39.81 -31.42 -13.83
N THR A 874 39.19 -31.92 -14.89
CA THR A 874 38.05 -31.28 -15.55
C THR A 874 37.08 -32.35 -16.01
N ILE A 875 35.78 -32.08 -15.91
CA ILE A 875 34.74 -32.93 -16.49
C ILE A 875 33.84 -32.10 -17.40
N THR A 876 33.47 -32.65 -18.56
CA THR A 876 32.57 -31.97 -19.49
C THR A 876 31.19 -32.61 -19.39
N ILE A 877 30.19 -31.81 -19.03
CA ILE A 877 28.78 -32.14 -19.18
C ILE A 877 28.39 -31.85 -20.64
N PRO A 878 28.04 -32.86 -21.46
CA PRO A 878 27.71 -32.63 -22.86
C PRO A 878 26.44 -31.78 -23.04
N ALA A 879 26.33 -31.12 -24.20
CA ALA A 879 25.09 -30.46 -24.59
C ALA A 879 23.92 -31.47 -24.61
N GLY A 880 22.75 -31.04 -24.13
CA GLY A 880 21.56 -31.85 -23.93
C GLY A 880 21.58 -32.75 -22.69
N GLN A 881 22.67 -32.79 -21.92
CA GLN A 881 22.76 -33.59 -20.69
C GLN A 881 22.78 -32.70 -19.44
N PRO A 882 22.04 -33.03 -18.37
CA PRO A 882 22.04 -32.28 -17.11
C PRO A 882 23.18 -32.68 -16.16
N ALA A 883 23.90 -33.77 -16.44
CA ALA A 883 24.96 -34.26 -15.57
C ALA A 883 26.02 -35.04 -16.34
N ALA A 884 27.21 -35.14 -15.75
CA ALA A 884 28.25 -36.09 -16.13
C ALA A 884 28.65 -36.92 -14.91
N GLU A 885 28.95 -38.20 -15.11
CA GLU A 885 29.37 -39.11 -14.04
C GLU A 885 30.87 -39.34 -14.07
N LEU A 886 31.50 -39.23 -12.91
CA LEU A 886 32.90 -39.54 -12.66
C LEU A 886 33.00 -40.86 -11.89
N ALA A 887 33.63 -41.87 -12.50
CA ALA A 887 33.91 -43.15 -11.86
C ALA A 887 35.34 -43.18 -11.29
N ILE A 888 35.46 -43.51 -10.02
CA ILE A 888 36.73 -43.60 -9.29
C ILE A 888 36.97 -45.07 -8.95
N THR A 889 38.13 -45.58 -9.36
CA THR A 889 38.50 -47.00 -9.23
C THR A 889 39.81 -47.15 -8.47
N THR A 890 39.98 -48.29 -7.83
CA THR A 890 41.22 -48.66 -7.13
C THR A 890 42.31 -49.10 -8.11
N VAL A 891 43.58 -48.97 -7.70
CA VAL A 891 44.73 -49.47 -8.49
C VAL A 891 44.85 -50.99 -8.35
N ASP A 892 45.10 -51.68 -9.46
CA ASP A 892 45.33 -53.13 -9.48
C ASP A 892 46.52 -53.53 -8.59
N GLY A 893 46.29 -54.48 -7.68
CA GLY A 893 47.32 -55.03 -6.78
C GLY A 893 47.44 -54.31 -5.43
N TRP A 894 46.68 -53.25 -5.18
CA TRP A 894 46.50 -52.70 -3.83
C TRP A 894 45.58 -53.63 -3.01
N ASP A 895 45.98 -53.96 -1.77
CA ASP A 895 45.25 -54.91 -0.92
C ASP A 895 44.00 -54.31 -0.26
N GLY A 896 43.89 -52.99 -0.20
CA GLY A 896 42.75 -52.27 0.39
C GLY A 896 42.65 -52.38 1.91
N ALA A 897 43.71 -52.85 2.61
CA ALA A 897 43.65 -53.17 4.04
C ALA A 897 43.37 -51.94 4.93
N MET A 898 43.58 -50.72 4.42
CA MET A 898 43.20 -49.46 5.06
C MET A 898 42.28 -48.67 4.15
N THR A 899 41.20 -48.14 4.71
CA THR A 899 40.34 -47.19 4.01
C THR A 899 41.11 -45.90 3.74
N ARG A 900 40.91 -45.33 2.54
CA ARG A 900 41.48 -44.04 2.11
C ARG A 900 40.37 -43.13 1.60
N MET A 901 40.41 -41.87 2.00
CA MET A 901 39.46 -40.87 1.54
C MET A 901 40.00 -40.11 0.33
N ALA A 902 39.20 -39.97 -0.71
CA ALA A 902 39.41 -39.01 -1.79
C ALA A 902 38.35 -37.90 -1.67
N LEU A 903 38.80 -36.65 -1.63
CA LEU A 903 37.96 -35.47 -1.54
C LEU A 903 37.97 -34.74 -2.88
N LEU A 904 36.84 -34.79 -3.59
CA LEU A 904 36.64 -34.07 -4.83
C LEU A 904 35.98 -32.72 -4.55
N ARG A 905 36.50 -31.63 -5.11
CA ARG A 905 35.95 -30.28 -4.93
C ARG A 905 35.68 -29.62 -6.26
N LEU A 906 34.55 -28.94 -6.38
CA LEU A 906 34.29 -28.00 -7.46
C LEU A 906 35.16 -26.76 -7.28
N VAL A 907 35.84 -26.37 -8.35
CA VAL A 907 36.58 -25.10 -8.38
C VAL A 907 35.66 -24.04 -9.00
N PRO A 908 35.40 -22.91 -8.31
CA PRO A 908 34.64 -21.80 -8.87
C PRO A 908 35.22 -21.30 -10.20
N SER A 909 34.35 -20.74 -11.03
CA SER A 909 34.69 -20.21 -12.36
C SER A 909 33.82 -19.00 -12.67
N GLU A 910 34.17 -18.25 -13.72
CA GLU A 910 33.29 -17.22 -14.27
C GLU A 910 32.17 -17.78 -15.15
N ARG A 911 32.20 -19.09 -15.45
CA ARG A 911 31.28 -19.76 -16.40
C ARG A 911 30.12 -20.50 -15.74
N TYR A 912 30.14 -20.64 -14.42
CA TYR A 912 29.13 -21.35 -13.65
C TYR A 912 29.23 -20.92 -12.18
N LEU A 913 28.10 -20.95 -11.49
CA LEU A 913 28.04 -20.81 -10.04
C LEU A 913 28.29 -22.18 -9.41
N VAL A 914 29.06 -22.23 -8.33
CA VAL A 914 29.28 -23.47 -7.56
C VAL A 914 28.29 -23.50 -6.41
N GLY A 915 27.36 -24.46 -6.42
CA GLY A 915 26.35 -24.64 -5.39
C GLY A 915 26.72 -25.70 -4.35
N ASN A 916 25.96 -25.74 -3.25
CA ASN A 916 26.06 -26.75 -2.20
C ASN A 916 25.27 -28.02 -2.59
N PRO A 917 25.83 -29.24 -2.58
CA PRO A 917 27.20 -29.63 -2.18
C PRO A 917 28.23 -29.33 -3.25
N HIS A 918 29.29 -28.61 -2.89
CA HIS A 918 30.42 -28.34 -3.80
C HIS A 918 31.60 -29.29 -3.59
N GLU A 919 31.55 -30.13 -2.56
CA GLU A 919 32.54 -31.16 -2.27
C GLU A 919 31.88 -32.54 -2.24
N ALA A 920 32.62 -33.56 -2.66
CA ALA A 920 32.19 -34.95 -2.64
C ALA A 920 33.29 -35.81 -2.05
N THR A 921 32.96 -36.45 -0.93
CA THR A 921 33.85 -37.39 -0.25
C THR A 921 33.56 -38.81 -0.71
N VAL A 922 34.59 -39.51 -1.18
CA VAL A 922 34.54 -40.93 -1.56
C VAL A 922 35.63 -41.73 -0.86
N TYR A 923 35.43 -43.03 -0.71
CA TYR A 923 36.34 -43.92 0.01
C TYR A 923 36.86 -45.03 -0.89
N ALA A 924 38.14 -45.33 -0.80
CA ALA A 924 38.77 -46.48 -1.40
C ALA A 924 39.12 -47.50 -0.31
N ALA A 925 38.70 -48.76 -0.43
CA ALA A 925 38.89 -49.79 0.60
C ALA A 925 38.82 -51.23 0.05
N GLN A 926 39.08 -52.23 0.90
CA GLN A 926 38.85 -53.64 0.57
C GLN A 926 37.36 -54.04 0.58
N ALA A 927 36.60 -53.52 1.53
CA ALA A 927 35.17 -53.76 1.72
C ALA A 927 34.45 -52.44 2.11
N THR A 928 33.12 -52.44 2.09
CA THR A 928 32.32 -51.27 2.48
C THR A 928 32.68 -50.82 3.90
N PRO A 929 33.10 -49.56 4.12
CA PRO A 929 33.44 -49.04 5.44
C PRO A 929 32.24 -49.03 6.40
N ASP A 930 32.51 -49.14 7.70
CA ASP A 930 31.55 -48.86 8.77
C ASP A 930 31.13 -47.36 8.72
N PRO A 931 29.85 -46.99 8.95
CA PRO A 931 29.42 -45.60 9.09
C PRO A 931 30.30 -44.75 10.02
N ASP A 932 30.78 -45.31 11.13
CA ASP A 932 31.64 -44.61 12.11
C ASP A 932 33.11 -44.54 11.64
N ALA A 933 33.49 -45.43 10.73
CA ALA A 933 34.80 -45.47 10.07
C ALA A 933 34.92 -44.51 8.87
N SER A 934 33.87 -43.74 8.56
CA SER A 934 33.81 -42.94 7.34
C SER A 934 34.32 -41.49 7.52
N GLY A 935 34.79 -41.08 8.70
CA GLY A 935 35.43 -39.77 8.88
C GLY A 935 35.51 -39.31 10.33
N PHE A 936 36.45 -38.43 10.67
CA PHE A 936 36.73 -38.01 12.04
C PHE A 936 35.54 -37.31 12.69
N ASP A 937 34.79 -36.45 12.00
CA ASP A 937 33.65 -35.73 12.62
C ASP A 937 32.51 -36.66 13.00
N ARG A 938 32.23 -37.67 12.16
CA ARG A 938 31.24 -38.71 12.46
C ARG A 938 31.69 -39.56 13.63
N TRP A 939 32.95 -39.98 13.60
CA TRP A 939 33.57 -40.69 14.71
C TRP A 939 33.56 -39.84 16.00
N LEU A 940 33.86 -38.55 15.92
CA LEU A 940 33.93 -37.63 17.06
C LEU A 940 32.57 -37.42 17.70
N THR A 941 31.54 -37.24 16.87
CA THR A 941 30.13 -37.15 17.30
C THR A 941 29.72 -38.43 18.02
N ALA A 942 30.02 -39.60 17.45
CA ALA A 942 29.72 -40.89 18.07
C ALA A 942 30.51 -41.10 19.37
N ALA A 943 31.83 -40.86 19.34
CA ALA A 943 32.76 -41.08 20.44
C ALA A 943 32.52 -40.17 21.64
N THR A 944 31.96 -38.98 21.42
CA THR A 944 31.64 -38.01 22.47
C THR A 944 30.15 -37.99 22.84
N GLY A 945 29.34 -38.90 22.28
CA GLY A 945 27.89 -38.93 22.52
C GLY A 945 27.16 -37.66 22.06
N GLY A 946 27.71 -36.97 21.05
CA GLY A 946 27.19 -35.72 20.50
C GLY A 946 27.69 -34.44 21.20
N GLU A 947 28.57 -34.54 22.20
CA GLU A 947 29.10 -33.36 22.90
C GLU A 947 30.02 -32.51 22.01
N ILE A 948 30.75 -33.16 21.09
CA ILE A 948 31.60 -32.50 20.10
C ILE A 948 31.23 -33.08 18.74
N SER A 949 30.65 -32.25 17.88
CA SER A 949 30.08 -32.72 16.61
C SER A 949 31.05 -32.62 15.42
N SER A 950 32.18 -31.94 15.64
CA SER A 950 32.89 -31.25 14.57
C SER A 950 34.32 -30.86 14.99
N LEU A 951 35.31 -30.95 14.10
CA LEU A 951 36.67 -30.45 14.37
C LEU A 951 36.69 -28.95 14.60
N LEU A 952 35.80 -28.21 13.92
CA LEU A 952 35.68 -26.77 14.13
C LEU A 952 35.25 -26.48 15.58
N ASP A 953 34.32 -27.26 16.13
CA ASP A 953 33.88 -27.16 17.54
C ASP A 953 35.02 -27.54 18.51
N LEU A 954 35.87 -28.48 18.11
CA LEU A 954 37.01 -28.95 18.89
C LEU A 954 38.18 -27.94 18.91
N LEU A 955 38.40 -27.26 17.78
CA LEU A 955 39.44 -26.25 17.63
C LEU A 955 39.03 -24.89 18.18
N GLN A 956 37.73 -24.63 18.33
CA GLN A 956 37.18 -23.42 18.95
C GLN A 956 36.93 -23.63 20.45
N GLY A 957 37.23 -22.61 21.27
CA GLY A 957 37.09 -22.65 22.73
C GLY A 957 38.20 -23.41 23.47
N ASP A 958 38.17 -23.40 24.82
CA ASP A 958 39.17 -24.00 25.73
C ASP A 958 39.35 -25.54 25.60
N ARG A 959 38.82 -26.15 24.53
CA ARG A 959 38.83 -27.59 24.24
C ARG A 959 39.95 -28.01 23.29
N SER A 960 40.70 -27.07 22.70
CA SER A 960 41.82 -27.36 21.79
C SER A 960 42.89 -28.28 22.42
N ASP A 961 43.06 -28.24 23.74
CA ASP A 961 43.94 -29.12 24.51
C ASP A 961 43.54 -30.61 24.41
N GLN A 962 42.28 -30.93 24.07
CA GLN A 962 41.78 -32.29 23.91
C GLN A 962 42.06 -32.89 22.51
N LEU A 963 42.37 -32.04 21.52
CA LEU A 963 42.56 -32.42 20.11
C LEU A 963 43.57 -33.56 19.94
N SER A 964 44.74 -33.43 20.57
CA SER A 964 45.81 -34.43 20.41
C SER A 964 45.42 -35.80 20.96
N ASN A 965 44.61 -35.84 22.03
CA ASN A 965 44.14 -37.09 22.63
C ASN A 965 43.07 -37.76 21.76
N LEU A 966 42.12 -36.97 21.24
CA LEU A 966 41.04 -37.44 20.38
C LEU A 966 41.56 -37.88 19.00
N LEU A 967 42.47 -37.13 18.39
CA LEU A 967 43.18 -37.55 17.17
C LEU A 967 43.98 -38.83 17.39
N GLY A 968 44.63 -38.97 18.53
CA GLY A 968 45.33 -40.18 18.91
C GLY A 968 44.38 -41.37 19.07
N ALA A 969 43.25 -41.19 19.75
CA ALA A 969 42.23 -42.22 19.93
C ALA A 969 41.58 -42.63 18.58
N TYR A 970 41.33 -41.67 17.70
CA TYR A 970 40.88 -41.93 16.33
C TYR A 970 41.91 -42.70 15.52
N ALA A 971 43.18 -42.29 15.61
CA ALA A 971 44.29 -43.00 14.97
C ALA A 971 44.40 -44.44 15.48
N ALA A 972 44.07 -44.71 16.75
CA ALA A 972 44.03 -46.05 17.34
C ALA A 972 42.76 -46.84 17.02
N GLY A 973 41.71 -46.22 16.46
CA GLY A 973 40.43 -46.88 16.16
C GLY A 973 39.58 -47.18 17.39
N GLN A 974 39.73 -46.39 18.47
CA GLN A 974 38.92 -46.53 19.68
C GLN A 974 37.49 -46.08 19.42
N SER A 975 36.50 -46.77 19.97
CA SER A 975 35.07 -46.41 19.81
C SER A 975 34.55 -45.57 20.99
N ALA A 976 33.29 -45.15 20.93
CA ALA A 976 32.60 -44.43 22.02
C ALA A 976 32.56 -45.20 23.35
N ASP A 977 32.62 -46.52 23.30
CA ASP A 977 32.59 -47.39 24.49
C ASP A 977 33.98 -47.56 25.13
N ASP A 978 35.04 -47.10 24.47
CA ASP A 978 36.42 -47.19 24.95
C ASP A 978 36.81 -45.98 25.81
N THR A 979 37.81 -46.17 26.67
CA THR A 979 38.46 -45.03 27.35
C THR A 979 39.37 -44.31 26.37
N LEU A 980 38.84 -43.24 25.76
CA LEU A 980 39.50 -42.42 24.74
C LEU A 980 40.86 -41.90 25.22
N THR A 981 41.94 -42.58 24.82
CA THR A 981 43.31 -42.27 25.22
C THR A 981 44.25 -42.41 24.02
N ALA A 982 45.17 -41.46 23.85
CA ALA A 982 46.14 -41.53 22.76
C ALA A 982 47.03 -42.79 22.91
N PRO A 983 47.19 -43.60 21.85
CA PRO A 983 48.07 -44.75 21.89
C PRO A 983 49.53 -44.30 22.07
N GLY A 984 50.33 -45.11 22.77
CA GLY A 984 51.74 -44.80 22.98
C GLY A 984 52.56 -44.91 21.70
N LEU A 985 53.31 -43.85 21.35
CA LEU A 985 54.30 -43.90 20.28
C LEU A 985 55.54 -44.66 20.75
N THR A 986 55.84 -45.79 20.11
CA THR A 986 57.07 -46.54 20.39
C THR A 986 58.20 -46.06 19.49
N PHE A 987 59.30 -45.63 20.10
CA PHE A 987 60.54 -45.28 19.38
C PHE A 987 61.60 -46.36 19.61
N ARG A 988 62.18 -46.86 18.52
CA ARG A 988 63.32 -47.78 18.56
C ARG A 988 64.41 -47.31 17.60
N LEU A 989 65.66 -47.58 17.97
CA LEU A 989 66.80 -47.45 17.05
C LEU A 989 67.18 -48.85 16.58
N VAL A 990 66.89 -49.15 15.32
CA VAL A 990 67.27 -50.42 14.67
C VAL A 990 68.35 -50.10 13.65
N GLU A 991 69.56 -50.64 13.83
CA GLU A 991 70.71 -50.35 12.94
C GLU A 991 70.99 -48.85 12.74
N ASN A 992 70.95 -48.05 13.82
CA ASN A 992 71.05 -46.58 13.81
C ASN A 992 69.94 -45.84 13.04
N ARG A 993 68.87 -46.50 12.61
CA ARG A 993 67.69 -45.86 12.00
C ARG A 993 66.62 -45.60 13.05
N PRO A 994 66.00 -44.41 13.07
CA PRO A 994 64.85 -44.14 13.92
C PRO A 994 63.64 -44.91 13.38
N VAL A 995 63.08 -45.78 14.19
CA VAL A 995 61.85 -46.53 13.89
C VAL A 995 60.77 -46.02 14.85
N LEU A 996 59.76 -45.37 14.30
CA LEU A 996 58.59 -44.88 15.02
C LEU A 996 57.43 -45.82 14.71
N SER A 997 56.82 -46.42 15.73
CA SER A 997 55.69 -47.32 15.55
C SER A 997 54.53 -46.92 16.46
N THR A 998 53.35 -46.79 15.86
CA THR A 998 52.09 -46.52 16.55
C THR A 998 51.01 -47.48 16.04
N PRO A 999 50.10 -47.98 16.90
CA PRO A 999 48.88 -48.62 16.43
C PRO A 999 48.14 -47.67 15.48
N LEU A 1000 47.68 -48.18 14.34
CA LEU A 1000 46.87 -47.43 13.39
C LEU A 1000 45.62 -48.25 13.07
N SER A 1001 44.46 -47.62 13.11
CA SER A 1001 43.21 -48.24 12.69
C SER A 1001 43.16 -48.50 11.19
N THR A 1002 42.45 -49.56 10.79
CA THR A 1002 42.04 -49.80 9.40
C THR A 1002 40.91 -48.87 8.96
N SER A 1003 40.25 -48.19 9.90
CA SER A 1003 39.09 -47.29 9.68
C SER A 1003 39.41 -45.80 9.52
N ALA A 1004 40.64 -45.34 9.79
CA ALA A 1004 40.95 -43.90 9.78
C ALA A 1004 41.20 -43.35 8.36
N ALA A 1005 40.11 -43.08 7.62
CA ALA A 1005 40.14 -42.79 6.19
C ALA A 1005 40.69 -41.40 5.83
N ASP A 1006 40.48 -40.40 6.68
CA ASP A 1006 40.86 -39.00 6.48
C ASP A 1006 42.12 -38.60 7.28
N LEU A 1007 42.74 -39.56 7.98
CA LEU A 1007 43.91 -39.32 8.81
C LEU A 1007 45.22 -39.30 8.00
N ARG A 1008 45.89 -38.16 8.03
CA ARG A 1008 47.28 -37.97 7.59
C ARG A 1008 48.23 -38.02 8.78
N TRP A 1009 49.45 -38.40 8.48
CA TRP A 1009 50.55 -38.40 9.45
C TRP A 1009 51.75 -37.68 8.88
N GLU A 1010 52.45 -36.97 9.74
CA GLU A 1010 53.72 -36.34 9.43
C GLU A 1010 54.76 -36.65 10.50
N VAL A 1011 55.95 -37.05 10.09
CA VAL A 1011 57.10 -37.12 10.98
C VAL A 1011 57.76 -35.77 11.02
N HIS A 1012 57.78 -35.15 12.20
CA HIS A 1012 58.55 -33.93 12.42
C HIS A 1012 59.79 -34.26 13.23
N ASP A 1013 60.92 -33.65 12.87
CA ASP A 1013 62.11 -33.64 13.72
C ASP A 1013 62.39 -32.23 14.21
N VAL A 1014 63.12 -32.13 15.32
CA VAL A 1014 63.62 -30.85 15.82
C VAL A 1014 64.97 -30.55 15.14
N ASP A 1015 65.11 -29.34 14.62
CA ASP A 1015 66.40 -28.83 14.13
C ASP A 1015 67.27 -28.26 15.26
N ARG A 1016 68.35 -27.54 14.95
CA ARG A 1016 69.27 -27.02 15.98
C ARG A 1016 68.73 -25.79 16.71
N ASP A 1017 67.71 -25.14 16.15
CA ASP A 1017 67.12 -23.91 16.66
C ASP A 1017 65.80 -24.18 17.41
N ASN A 1018 65.58 -25.44 17.81
CA ASN A 1018 64.36 -25.95 18.42
C ASN A 1018 63.09 -25.76 17.57
N GLN A 1019 63.23 -25.61 16.25
CA GLN A 1019 62.09 -25.53 15.35
C GLN A 1019 61.72 -26.94 14.87
N TRP A 1020 60.43 -27.27 14.96
CA TRP A 1020 59.89 -28.50 14.40
C TRP A 1020 59.77 -28.35 12.90
N ARG A 1021 60.29 -29.33 12.15
CA ARG A 1021 60.19 -29.35 10.69
C ARG A 1021 59.68 -30.71 10.21
N ASN A 1022 58.84 -30.69 9.18
CA ASN A 1022 58.34 -31.89 8.54
C ASN A 1022 59.48 -32.60 7.77
N VAL A 1023 59.78 -33.83 8.16
CA VAL A 1023 60.79 -34.71 7.53
C VAL A 1023 60.20 -36.00 6.99
N SER A 1024 58.87 -36.06 6.84
CA SER A 1024 58.11 -37.26 6.44
C SER A 1024 58.65 -37.91 5.18
N GLY A 1025 59.04 -37.12 4.17
CA GLY A 1025 59.59 -37.63 2.90
C GLY A 1025 60.92 -38.38 3.02
N SER A 1026 61.58 -38.35 4.18
CA SER A 1026 62.82 -39.10 4.44
C SER A 1026 62.59 -40.45 5.15
N PHE A 1027 61.36 -40.73 5.59
CA PHE A 1027 60.99 -41.97 6.26
C PHE A 1027 60.30 -42.91 5.29
N SER A 1028 60.70 -44.19 5.28
CA SER A 1028 59.95 -45.24 4.59
C SER A 1028 58.84 -45.75 5.49
N ARG A 1029 57.66 -45.94 4.90
CA ARG A 1029 56.46 -46.40 5.58
C ARG A 1029 56.30 -47.91 5.41
N GLU A 1030 55.99 -48.59 6.50
CA GLU A 1030 55.53 -49.97 6.51
C GLU A 1030 54.27 -50.06 7.37
N LEU A 1031 53.25 -50.72 6.84
CA LEU A 1031 52.01 -50.99 7.55
C LEU A 1031 51.88 -52.50 7.68
N SER A 1032 51.93 -53.00 8.90
CA SER A 1032 51.85 -54.44 9.17
C SER A 1032 51.12 -54.66 10.48
N GLY A 1033 50.04 -55.45 10.44
CA GLY A 1033 49.31 -55.90 11.63
C GLY A 1033 48.85 -54.76 12.54
N ASP A 1034 47.99 -53.88 12.04
CA ASP A 1034 47.34 -52.76 12.76
C ASP A 1034 48.32 -51.73 13.37
N ALA A 1035 49.54 -51.63 12.83
CA ALA A 1035 50.53 -50.64 13.25
C ALA A 1035 51.16 -49.91 12.05
N LEU A 1036 51.24 -48.58 12.16
CA LEU A 1036 52.05 -47.72 11.30
C LEU A 1036 53.49 -47.71 11.81
N THR A 1037 54.41 -48.27 11.01
CA THR A 1037 55.84 -48.26 11.26
C THR A 1037 56.53 -47.32 10.28
N LEU A 1038 57.25 -46.33 10.80
CA LEU A 1038 57.98 -45.32 10.02
C LEU A 1038 59.48 -45.49 10.30
N ILE A 1039 60.23 -45.81 9.26
CA ILE A 1039 61.66 -46.12 9.33
C ILE A 1039 62.44 -44.98 8.67
N GLY A 1040 63.16 -44.22 9.45
CA GLY A 1040 63.96 -43.10 8.95
C GLY A 1040 65.34 -43.50 8.41
N PRO A 1041 66.09 -42.53 7.90
CA PRO A 1041 67.45 -42.75 7.44
C PRO A 1041 68.41 -43.03 8.63
N PRO A 1042 69.56 -43.68 8.40
CA PRO A 1042 70.51 -43.96 9.46
C PRO A 1042 71.08 -42.65 10.03
N ARG A 1043 71.19 -42.57 11.35
CA ARG A 1043 71.64 -41.37 12.07
C ARG A 1043 73.15 -41.35 12.24
N GLY A 1044 73.75 -40.16 12.11
CA GLY A 1044 75.15 -39.93 12.43
C GLY A 1044 75.38 -39.74 13.93
N GLU A 1045 76.64 -39.80 14.37
CA GLU A 1045 77.03 -39.66 15.79
C GLU A 1045 76.60 -38.30 16.41
N LYS A 1046 76.40 -37.29 15.56
CA LYS A 1046 75.95 -35.94 15.91
C LYS A 1046 74.43 -35.79 16.09
N ASP A 1047 73.65 -36.80 15.75
CA ASP A 1047 72.18 -36.73 15.79
C ASP A 1047 71.59 -37.41 17.04
N ARG A 1048 72.39 -37.87 18.01
CA ARG A 1048 71.95 -38.71 19.15
C ARG A 1048 70.84 -38.11 20.02
N THR A 1049 70.71 -36.79 20.08
CA THR A 1049 69.71 -36.08 20.91
C THR A 1049 68.51 -35.56 20.11
N ARG A 1050 68.41 -35.89 18.82
CA ARG A 1050 67.31 -35.41 17.98
C ARG A 1050 65.97 -36.02 18.40
N LEU A 1051 64.99 -35.15 18.65
CA LEU A 1051 63.62 -35.52 18.95
C LEU A 1051 62.81 -35.66 17.67
N TYR A 1052 61.88 -36.60 17.71
CA TYR A 1052 60.89 -36.82 16.66
C TYR A 1052 59.51 -36.80 17.29
N ARG A 1053 58.54 -36.24 16.58
CA ARG A 1053 57.13 -36.37 16.91
C ARG A 1053 56.38 -36.84 15.68
N LEU A 1054 55.30 -37.54 15.90
CA LEU A 1054 54.32 -37.84 14.88
C LEU A 1054 53.18 -36.84 15.03
N VAL A 1055 52.89 -36.10 13.96
CA VAL A 1055 51.76 -35.16 13.91
C VAL A 1055 50.67 -35.83 13.09
N PHE A 1056 49.48 -35.93 13.67
CA PHE A 1056 48.30 -36.38 12.95
C PHE A 1056 47.47 -35.17 12.51
N THR A 1057 46.98 -35.18 11.28
CA THR A 1057 46.05 -34.18 10.76
C THR A 1057 44.90 -34.90 10.06
N VAL A 1058 43.74 -34.25 9.96
CA VAL A 1058 42.54 -34.84 9.37
C VAL A 1058 42.10 -34.03 8.16
N ASP A 1059 41.80 -34.70 7.06
CA ASP A 1059 41.20 -34.10 5.86
C ASP A 1059 39.67 -34.28 5.90
N GLN A 1060 38.93 -33.29 6.39
CA GLN A 1060 37.51 -33.51 6.75
C GLN A 1060 36.45 -33.21 5.69
N GLY A 1061 36.84 -32.77 4.49
CA GLY A 1061 35.88 -32.14 3.57
C GLY A 1061 35.59 -30.68 3.94
N SER A 1062 34.39 -30.22 3.61
CA SER A 1062 34.01 -28.80 3.66
C SER A 1062 33.85 -28.32 5.10
N LEU A 1063 34.70 -27.38 5.51
CA LEU A 1063 34.47 -26.51 6.67
C LEU A 1063 33.73 -25.22 6.29
N LEU A 1064 33.50 -25.01 4.98
CA LEU A 1064 32.93 -23.78 4.46
C LEU A 1064 31.46 -23.62 4.86
N ASP A 1065 30.67 -24.69 4.74
CA ASP A 1065 29.23 -24.71 5.08
C ASP A 1065 29.02 -24.24 6.53
N ARG A 1066 29.74 -24.86 7.46
CA ARG A 1066 29.73 -24.53 8.89
C ARG A 1066 30.20 -23.10 9.18
N GLY A 1067 31.19 -22.63 8.42
CA GLY A 1067 31.69 -21.26 8.55
C GLY A 1067 30.65 -20.24 8.14
N ILE A 1068 29.93 -20.47 7.03
CA ILE A 1068 28.87 -19.61 6.51
C ILE A 1068 27.66 -19.62 7.46
N GLU A 1069 27.16 -20.81 7.83
CA GLU A 1069 26.04 -20.98 8.77
C GLU A 1069 26.27 -20.24 10.09
N ARG A 1070 27.52 -20.16 10.56
CA ARG A 1070 27.87 -19.39 11.77
C ARG A 1070 27.59 -17.89 11.66
N PHE A 1071 27.73 -17.31 10.48
CA PHE A 1071 27.56 -15.86 10.26
C PHE A 1071 26.16 -15.49 9.74
N THR A 1072 25.52 -16.40 9.01
CA THR A 1072 24.29 -16.10 8.26
C THR A 1072 23.10 -16.97 8.67
N SER A 1073 23.30 -17.97 9.54
CA SER A 1073 22.30 -19.00 9.87
C SER A 1073 21.74 -19.76 8.66
N SER A 1074 22.41 -19.70 7.49
CA SER A 1074 21.95 -20.33 6.26
C SER A 1074 23.01 -21.26 5.66
N GLY A 1075 22.54 -22.42 5.21
CA GLY A 1075 23.32 -23.39 4.43
C GLY A 1075 23.14 -23.26 2.90
N ARG A 1076 22.32 -22.32 2.43
CA ARG A 1076 22.09 -22.07 1.00
C ARG A 1076 23.03 -20.96 0.52
N TYR A 1077 24.08 -21.36 -0.20
CA TYR A 1077 25.08 -20.44 -0.72
C TYR A 1077 25.68 -20.91 -2.06
N GLY A 1078 26.29 -19.96 -2.77
CA GLY A 1078 26.97 -20.16 -4.04
C GLY A 1078 28.31 -19.44 -4.08
N LEU A 1079 29.26 -20.01 -4.83
CA LEU A 1079 30.59 -19.45 -5.05
C LEU A 1079 30.83 -19.19 -6.52
N ARG A 1080 31.33 -17.99 -6.85
CA ARG A 1080 31.71 -17.61 -8.20
C ARG A 1080 33.09 -16.97 -8.24
N GLY A 1081 33.74 -17.10 -9.38
CA GLY A 1081 34.95 -16.37 -9.71
C GLY A 1081 36.18 -17.26 -9.72
N SER A 1082 37.36 -16.64 -9.71
CA SER A 1082 38.62 -17.36 -9.93
C SER A 1082 39.28 -17.92 -8.67
N SER A 1083 38.72 -17.66 -7.49
CA SER A 1083 39.24 -18.19 -6.23
C SER A 1083 38.13 -18.68 -5.32
N THR A 1084 38.51 -19.55 -4.38
CA THR A 1084 37.59 -20.25 -3.50
C THR A 1084 37.59 -19.62 -2.11
N TRP A 1085 36.41 -19.38 -1.56
CA TRP A 1085 36.23 -19.06 -0.15
C TRP A 1085 36.48 -20.29 0.72
N ARG A 1086 37.16 -20.11 1.85
CA ARG A 1086 37.51 -21.19 2.78
C ARG A 1086 37.33 -20.75 4.22
N THR A 1087 36.89 -21.67 5.07
CA THR A 1087 36.91 -21.49 6.53
C THR A 1087 38.30 -21.86 7.07
N ASP A 1088 38.92 -20.93 7.79
CA ASP A 1088 40.14 -21.20 8.54
C ASP A 1088 39.80 -22.13 9.72
N PRO A 1089 40.39 -23.34 9.82
CA PRO A 1089 40.00 -24.33 10.83
C PRO A 1089 40.35 -23.91 12.27
N ALA A 1090 41.34 -23.03 12.46
CA ALA A 1090 41.77 -22.60 13.78
C ALA A 1090 40.90 -21.46 14.32
N THR A 1091 40.49 -20.53 13.45
CA THR A 1091 39.75 -19.31 13.84
C THR A 1091 38.26 -19.38 13.49
N GLY A 1092 37.87 -20.24 12.55
CA GLY A 1092 36.55 -20.28 11.93
C GLY A 1092 36.27 -19.13 10.96
N ASN A 1093 37.22 -18.24 10.70
CA ASN A 1093 37.03 -17.08 9.84
C ASN A 1093 36.89 -17.52 8.38
N LEU A 1094 36.00 -16.85 7.64
CA LEU A 1094 35.90 -17.04 6.18
C LEU A 1094 37.01 -16.22 5.53
N THR A 1095 37.73 -16.84 4.60
CA THR A 1095 38.87 -16.25 3.94
C THR A 1095 38.86 -16.52 2.45
N SER A 1096 39.33 -15.55 1.66
CA SER A 1096 39.55 -15.74 0.24
C SER A 1096 40.87 -15.06 -0.17
N THR A 1097 41.61 -15.69 -1.07
CA THR A 1097 42.85 -15.15 -1.63
C THR A 1097 42.71 -14.99 -3.14
N ALA A 1098 43.36 -14.00 -3.72
CA ALA A 1098 43.28 -13.76 -5.16
C ALA A 1098 43.87 -14.95 -5.94
N GLY A 1099 43.06 -15.57 -6.81
CA GLY A 1099 43.54 -16.65 -7.68
C GLY A 1099 44.41 -16.12 -8.82
N THR A 1100 43.96 -15.02 -9.44
CA THR A 1100 44.69 -14.27 -10.48
C THR A 1100 44.70 -12.80 -10.07
N PRO A 1101 45.78 -12.03 -10.27
CA PRO A 1101 45.75 -10.61 -9.88
C PRO A 1101 44.66 -9.83 -10.62
N GLY A 1102 43.77 -9.18 -9.87
CA GLY A 1102 42.68 -8.34 -10.37
C GLY A 1102 41.37 -9.08 -10.63
N SER A 1103 41.29 -10.38 -10.35
CA SER A 1103 40.05 -11.14 -10.51
C SER A 1103 39.12 -11.00 -9.31
N THR A 1104 37.83 -11.23 -9.57
CA THR A 1104 36.76 -11.14 -8.59
C THR A 1104 36.41 -12.54 -8.07
N SER A 1105 36.06 -12.62 -6.79
CA SER A 1105 35.53 -13.81 -6.15
C SER A 1105 34.33 -13.44 -5.29
N ARG A 1106 33.20 -14.12 -5.52
CA ARG A 1106 31.92 -13.82 -4.87
C ARG A 1106 31.47 -14.99 -4.01
N LEU A 1107 31.01 -14.67 -2.81
CA LEU A 1107 30.24 -15.54 -1.94
C LEU A 1107 28.82 -14.96 -1.89
N ILE A 1108 27.84 -15.73 -2.38
CA ILE A 1108 26.42 -15.38 -2.38
C ILE A 1108 25.74 -16.30 -1.39
N VAL A 1109 24.96 -15.76 -0.45
CA VAL A 1109 24.25 -16.51 0.58
C VAL A 1109 22.80 -16.03 0.62
N GLU A 1110 21.86 -16.96 0.63
CA GLU A 1110 20.44 -16.63 0.74
C GLU A 1110 19.96 -16.88 2.17
N ILE A 1111 19.23 -15.93 2.76
CA ILE A 1111 18.62 -16.07 4.08
C ILE A 1111 17.08 -15.95 3.99
N THR A 1112 16.38 -16.80 4.71
CA THR A 1112 14.90 -16.83 4.75
C THR A 1112 14.34 -16.70 6.16
N GLU A 1113 15.19 -16.63 7.17
CA GLU A 1113 14.79 -16.54 8.58
C GLU A 1113 15.38 -15.28 9.24
N PRO A 1114 14.72 -14.73 10.27
CA PRO A 1114 15.24 -13.59 11.02
C PRO A 1114 16.65 -13.85 11.56
N THR A 1115 17.62 -13.06 11.10
CA THR A 1115 19.04 -13.31 11.33
C THR A 1115 19.74 -12.06 11.83
N LEU A 1116 20.51 -12.19 12.93
CA LEU A 1116 21.43 -11.15 13.37
C LEU A 1116 22.74 -11.30 12.61
N LEU A 1117 22.98 -10.42 11.64
CA LEU A 1117 24.27 -10.35 10.96
C LEU A 1117 25.25 -9.59 11.85
N GLU A 1118 26.30 -10.25 12.33
CA GLU A 1118 27.34 -9.65 13.17
C GLU A 1118 28.73 -10.21 12.80
N PHE A 1119 29.58 -9.39 12.17
CA PHE A 1119 30.92 -9.79 11.73
C PHE A 1119 31.86 -8.60 11.50
N ASP A 1120 33.16 -8.88 11.52
CA ASP A 1120 34.23 -7.98 11.11
C ASP A 1120 34.71 -8.37 9.72
N MET A 1121 34.83 -7.42 8.80
CA MET A 1121 35.38 -7.65 7.45
C MET A 1121 36.66 -6.83 7.22
N SER A 1122 37.69 -7.44 6.64
CA SER A 1122 38.99 -6.77 6.39
C SER A 1122 39.72 -7.36 5.18
N VAL A 1123 40.72 -6.63 4.67
CA VAL A 1123 41.68 -7.14 3.69
C VAL A 1123 43.07 -7.15 4.33
N GLN A 1124 43.62 -8.34 4.60
CA GLN A 1124 44.94 -8.50 5.17
C GLN A 1124 46.01 -8.58 4.07
N GLU A 1125 47.18 -8.00 4.32
CA GLU A 1125 48.35 -8.03 3.41
C GLU A 1125 48.06 -7.48 1.99
N GLY A 1126 46.98 -6.70 1.84
CA GLY A 1126 46.55 -6.09 0.56
C GLY A 1126 47.22 -4.75 0.25
N GLY A 1127 47.05 -4.29 -0.99
CA GLY A 1127 47.36 -2.94 -1.44
C GLY A 1127 46.10 -2.17 -1.88
N GLU A 1128 46.26 -0.95 -2.39
CA GLU A 1128 45.14 -0.06 -2.80
C GLU A 1128 44.24 -0.64 -3.91
N ALA A 1129 44.66 -1.71 -4.58
CA ALA A 1129 43.91 -2.37 -5.64
C ALA A 1129 43.11 -3.59 -5.16
N ASP A 1130 43.19 -3.93 -3.87
CA ASP A 1130 42.39 -4.97 -3.23
C ASP A 1130 41.15 -4.34 -2.57
N SER A 1131 39.96 -4.93 -2.75
CA SER A 1131 38.72 -4.45 -2.12
C SER A 1131 37.80 -5.61 -1.73
N LEU A 1132 37.16 -5.49 -0.58
CA LEU A 1132 36.11 -6.38 -0.10
C LEU A 1132 34.84 -5.58 0.15
N VAL A 1133 33.78 -5.92 -0.58
CA VAL A 1133 32.47 -5.25 -0.51
C VAL A 1133 31.44 -6.23 0.04
N PHE A 1134 30.60 -5.76 0.95
CA PHE A 1134 29.43 -6.48 1.44
C PHE A 1134 28.15 -5.76 1.04
N SER A 1135 27.20 -6.51 0.48
CA SER A 1135 25.91 -6.00 0.02
C SER A 1135 24.76 -6.89 0.44
N ILE A 1136 23.58 -6.29 0.60
CA ILE A 1136 22.29 -6.96 0.85
C ILE A 1136 21.36 -6.60 -0.32
N ASN A 1137 20.83 -7.60 -1.03
CA ASN A 1137 19.99 -7.42 -2.24
C ASN A 1137 20.65 -6.47 -3.26
N GLY A 1138 21.97 -6.58 -3.41
CA GLY A 1138 22.78 -5.72 -4.28
C GLY A 1138 23.11 -4.33 -3.75
N GLU A 1139 22.44 -3.85 -2.68
CA GLU A 1139 22.76 -2.57 -2.05
C GLU A 1139 24.03 -2.67 -1.22
N ARG A 1140 25.00 -1.79 -1.47
CA ARG A 1140 26.29 -1.79 -0.76
C ARG A 1140 26.10 -1.35 0.69
N MET A 1141 26.42 -2.24 1.62
CA MET A 1141 26.31 -2.00 3.06
C MET A 1141 27.65 -1.61 3.69
N ALA A 1142 28.74 -2.23 3.25
CA ALA A 1142 30.09 -1.99 3.79
C ALA A 1142 31.18 -2.27 2.75
N GLU A 1143 32.31 -1.61 2.89
CA GLU A 1143 33.48 -1.77 2.01
C GLU A 1143 34.77 -1.55 2.78
N THR A 1144 35.82 -2.30 2.45
CA THR A 1144 37.17 -2.11 2.96
C THR A 1144 38.23 -2.52 1.94
N SER A 1145 39.35 -1.81 1.93
CA SER A 1145 40.57 -2.19 1.21
C SER A 1145 41.71 -2.61 2.15
N GLY A 1146 41.45 -2.69 3.46
CA GLY A 1146 42.47 -2.95 4.46
C GLY A 1146 41.91 -3.07 5.87
N ASP A 1147 41.57 -1.93 6.47
CA ASP A 1147 41.19 -1.83 7.88
C ASP A 1147 39.89 -2.61 8.18
N PRO A 1148 39.79 -3.25 9.37
CA PRO A 1148 38.56 -3.95 9.77
C PRO A 1148 37.35 -3.01 9.85
N VAL A 1149 36.25 -3.43 9.24
CA VAL A 1149 34.94 -2.79 9.32
C VAL A 1149 34.00 -3.72 10.08
N GLN A 1150 33.43 -3.21 11.17
CA GLN A 1150 32.41 -3.89 11.97
C GLN A 1150 31.04 -3.71 11.32
N PHE A 1151 30.34 -4.81 11.07
CA PHE A 1151 28.96 -4.80 10.60
C PHE A 1151 28.06 -5.51 11.61
N ARG A 1152 26.98 -4.83 12.02
CA ARG A 1152 25.95 -5.40 12.89
C ARG A 1152 24.57 -4.92 12.46
N ARG A 1153 23.68 -5.84 12.07
CA ARG A 1153 22.29 -5.53 11.70
C ARG A 1153 21.39 -6.72 11.96
N GLN A 1154 20.27 -6.50 12.64
CA GLN A 1154 19.17 -7.47 12.65
C GLN A 1154 18.43 -7.36 11.32
N VAL A 1155 18.24 -8.51 10.67
CA VAL A 1155 17.49 -8.62 9.41
C VAL A 1155 16.30 -9.54 9.65
N ASP A 1156 15.12 -9.11 9.24
CA ASP A 1156 13.85 -9.84 9.35
C ASP A 1156 13.24 -9.96 7.95
N PRO A 1157 13.50 -11.08 7.24
CA PRO A 1157 13.08 -11.25 5.86
C PRO A 1157 11.59 -11.61 5.75
N ASP A 1158 10.79 -10.75 5.13
CA ASP A 1158 9.42 -11.09 4.69
C ASP A 1158 9.42 -12.00 3.43
N ARG A 1159 10.59 -12.12 2.77
CA ARG A 1159 10.91 -12.94 1.59
C ARG A 1159 12.41 -13.27 1.57
N PRO A 1160 12.91 -14.25 0.77
CA PRO A 1160 14.33 -14.56 0.69
C PRO A 1160 15.19 -13.32 0.42
N MET A 1161 16.29 -13.15 1.16
CA MET A 1161 17.24 -12.04 0.98
C MET A 1161 18.61 -12.56 0.58
N LEU A 1162 19.26 -11.88 -0.36
CA LEU A 1162 20.59 -12.21 -0.88
C LEU A 1162 21.68 -11.39 -0.20
N LEU A 1163 22.59 -12.07 0.49
CA LEU A 1163 23.82 -11.52 1.04
C LEU A 1163 24.96 -11.79 0.06
N MET A 1164 25.75 -10.79 -0.27
CA MET A 1164 26.89 -10.97 -1.16
C MET A 1164 28.16 -10.33 -0.62
N TRP A 1165 29.24 -11.12 -0.58
CA TRP A 1165 30.61 -10.64 -0.36
C TRP A 1165 31.39 -10.74 -1.67
N GLU A 1166 31.85 -9.61 -2.15
CA GLU A 1166 32.67 -9.50 -3.36
C GLU A 1166 34.10 -9.12 -2.98
N PHE A 1167 35.05 -10.02 -3.22
CA PHE A 1167 36.47 -9.74 -3.07
C PHE A 1167 37.13 -9.58 -4.44
N LYS A 1168 37.71 -8.40 -4.68
CA LYS A 1168 38.58 -8.14 -5.82
C LYS A 1168 40.02 -8.11 -5.33
N GLY A 1169 40.79 -9.13 -5.68
CA GLY A 1169 42.10 -9.36 -5.08
C GLY A 1169 43.26 -9.29 -6.07
N HIS A 1170 44.38 -8.73 -5.65
CA HIS A 1170 45.67 -8.72 -6.34
C HIS A 1170 46.75 -9.46 -5.54
N ARG A 1171 46.93 -9.08 -4.26
CA ARG A 1171 47.91 -9.69 -3.34
C ARG A 1171 47.34 -9.91 -1.93
N GLY A 1172 46.23 -9.26 -1.61
CA GLY A 1172 45.60 -9.35 -0.30
C GLY A 1172 44.80 -10.63 -0.09
N ARG A 1173 44.37 -10.79 1.16
CA ARG A 1173 43.50 -11.85 1.65
C ARG A 1173 42.28 -11.24 2.30
N ALA A 1174 41.10 -11.47 1.75
CA ALA A 1174 39.84 -11.12 2.39
C ALA A 1174 39.62 -11.99 3.63
N VAL A 1175 39.15 -11.37 4.72
CA VAL A 1175 38.82 -12.05 5.98
C VAL A 1175 37.50 -11.53 6.52
N ILE A 1176 36.58 -12.46 6.81
CA ILE A 1176 35.34 -12.23 7.55
C ILE A 1176 35.46 -13.00 8.88
N ALA A 1177 35.42 -12.28 9.99
CA ALA A 1177 35.66 -12.80 11.33
C ALA A 1177 34.49 -12.52 12.26
N SER A 1178 34.33 -13.36 13.29
CA SER A 1178 33.41 -13.03 14.39
C SER A 1178 33.96 -11.83 15.16
N PRO A 1179 33.09 -10.93 15.64
CA PRO A 1179 33.53 -9.76 16.40
C PRO A 1179 34.35 -10.22 17.62
N ALA A 1180 35.45 -9.54 17.90
CA ALA A 1180 36.22 -9.80 19.11
C ALA A 1180 35.31 -9.57 20.33
N SER A 1181 35.20 -10.55 21.23
CA SER A 1181 34.47 -10.37 22.48
C SER A 1181 35.04 -9.16 23.22
N ALA A 1182 34.17 -8.28 23.71
CA ALA A 1182 34.53 -7.05 24.43
C ALA A 1182 35.29 -7.30 25.76
N ASP A 1183 35.62 -8.55 26.09
CA ASP A 1183 36.28 -8.93 27.34
C ASP A 1183 37.81 -8.78 27.36
N ASN A 1184 38.46 -8.42 26.24
CA ASN A 1184 39.91 -8.23 26.20
C ASN A 1184 40.40 -6.78 26.01
N ALA A 1185 39.54 -5.78 26.20
CA ALA A 1185 39.96 -4.36 26.28
C ALA A 1185 40.46 -3.96 27.68
N GLY A 1186 40.99 -4.91 28.45
CA GLY A 1186 41.30 -4.71 29.87
C GLY A 1186 42.43 -5.57 30.44
N GLN A 1187 43.41 -6.00 29.64
CA GLN A 1187 44.72 -6.42 30.16
C GLN A 1187 45.84 -6.01 29.19
N GLU A 1188 46.42 -4.83 29.44
CA GLU A 1188 47.79 -4.49 29.03
C GLU A 1188 48.82 -5.36 29.77
#